data_AF-A0A356NH61-F1
#
_entry.id   AF-A0A356NH61-F1
#
_cell.length_a   1.000
_cell.length_b   1.000
_cell.length_c   1.000
_cell.angle_alpha   90.00
_cell.angle_beta   90.00
_cell.angle_gamma   90.00
#
_symmetry.space_group_name_H-M   'P 1'
#
loop_
_entity.id
_entity.type
_entity.pdbx_description
1 polymer ?
#
loop_
_entity_poly.entity_id
_entity_poly.type
_entity_poly.pdbx_seq_one_letter_code
_entity_poly.pdbx_strand_id
1 'polypeptide(L)'
;RGSYGIGSRDFRPEHVLGAYEYTQGKTHRKDGKGADDGETFFVLGVNHPYAVISKATPSLLPEKAIAVRFHSIGGWGMITTGKNLGSIIGEFGDVISKKDPSYDAFGALEDKLFVSANPKYGSEKKGAPTNYYLVVAPKPIRVNCELNHVDVVLCCDPKAFTHTNPLEGLNPGGCLVWESSDSPETAWQRIPQKHRQFVKDNNIRIFILPGFQIARNATSRQDLQLRMQGNSFLGAFFRVSSFLDDNSINEDQFRDVVEKQYQKKFGRFGEAVVSSNMEVMTQGFNLTQEITYGEVEDADTSSMRQSPLAPLGDHEIAPTAGCAESGCSSCEPPEEQPERAPVQTLAKFDSEFRNGLGYHQPAGPLSAMGVMASGTGATQSKYVARRETPVYIAENCTQCMECITACPDTALPNTSQDVETILSTAARNYINNPEERVTLLQAIPEIEKQSREQMVESVQAKSDKPFSDIVSELVSGLENISDETKKEFSGIIAQLPLAYSNVTAIFRAVEKKSPGNGGLFSIFVSDLCKGCGECVQVCGDHDALRMTVETEELNAQLTTAQIFSRLLPDTPQKFLGLYQDDAPQDSREAALRNHMMVRRNYEALVSGDGACAGCGEKSVLHAVASVTEAYMRPLYHQKADRLREKADVLEASGLDRLQKLKDSDPETYVLYTRCIAHIIMGLGGETEEDTTHRMEQHGPISDEEIINALVAVLRQDAFNHKDLQSLDGRDARGQSVMFMGASTGCNTVYGSTPPGNPHPYPWMNSLFQDGATISWLMGESLIVNHARRSVVPERLSDCLMQRDESVLTDKEYFNLARLDDALMTEQELRELPKVWVIGGDGALGDIGFQNVSKVILQNRPNVKILMLDTQVYSNTGGQNSDSSTMLGGYDMNQFGAASQGKLTEKKNVAEAFTSGHGSPFVAQVSMANAAKMYKAMLDGIEYRGTAFFQSYTTCQPEHGVADHMSADQAKLARDSRAMPEFVFNPRGGETSQETFNLKGNPTLNRDWWETKYASTGEKYRYTVAHWALTEARFRKHVKEIKEEEAMEFIHFDDVLLCVTQDDVTHRRVFDASHRSHVPNFGAYIKAEISGKMRFFSVSRQMVLFAVERRKAWRMLQSKAGVDNKDYRAQRELIKKVDSGKIEISSLLGRTRELFDAELEALK
;
A
#
# COMPACT_ATOMS: atom_id res chain seq x y z
N ARG A 1 3.71 16.50 41.22
CA ARG A 1 4.46 15.78 40.17
C ARG A 1 3.49 15.58 39.02
N GLY A 2 3.87 15.83 37.77
CA GLY A 2 2.94 15.62 36.67
C GLY A 2 3.62 15.28 35.37
N SER A 3 2.86 14.68 34.46
CA SER A 3 3.30 14.29 33.12
C SER A 3 2.50 15.04 32.06
N TYR A 4 3.18 15.53 31.02
CA TYR A 4 2.60 16.25 29.89
C TYR A 4 3.49 16.06 28.64
N GLY A 5 2.95 16.33 27.44
CA GLY A 5 3.76 16.41 26.22
C GLY A 5 4.32 15.10 25.65
N ILE A 6 3.98 13.93 26.21
CA ILE A 6 4.44 12.63 25.70
C ILE A 6 3.90 12.42 24.27
N GLY A 7 4.77 12.06 23.34
CA GLY A 7 4.40 11.88 21.93
C GLY A 7 3.88 13.18 21.28
N SER A 8 4.38 14.33 21.72
CA SER A 8 3.91 15.66 21.30
C SER A 8 2.43 15.88 21.60
N ARG A 9 1.91 15.32 22.70
CA ARG A 9 0.55 15.62 23.19
C ARG A 9 0.42 17.11 23.50
N ASP A 10 -0.61 17.75 22.95
CA ASP A 10 -0.73 19.20 22.94
C ASP A 10 -0.89 19.76 24.36
N PHE A 11 -0.26 20.92 24.58
CA PHE A 11 -0.13 21.53 25.89
C PHE A 11 -0.52 23.00 25.83
N ARG A 12 -1.81 23.26 26.09
CA ARG A 12 -2.47 24.56 25.97
C ARG A 12 -2.54 25.34 27.30
N PRO A 13 -2.84 26.65 27.28
CA PRO A 13 -2.89 27.49 28.47
C PRO A 13 -3.75 26.95 29.62
N GLU A 14 -4.91 26.38 29.32
CA GLU A 14 -5.82 25.83 30.33
C GLU A 14 -5.23 24.63 31.10
N HIS A 15 -4.27 23.92 30.49
CA HIS A 15 -3.55 22.84 31.17
C HIS A 15 -2.52 23.39 32.17
N VAL A 16 -1.81 24.46 31.82
CA VAL A 16 -0.89 25.16 32.73
C VAL A 16 -1.66 25.72 33.92
N LEU A 17 -2.77 26.40 33.64
CA LEU A 17 -3.64 26.96 34.68
C LEU A 17 -4.23 25.86 35.57
N GLY A 18 -4.71 24.76 34.97
CA GLY A 18 -5.24 23.63 35.74
C GLY A 18 -4.21 23.04 36.68
N ALA A 19 -2.97 22.84 36.21
CA ALA A 19 -1.88 22.37 37.06
C ALA A 19 -1.63 23.31 38.25
N TYR A 20 -1.58 24.62 38.00
CA TYR A 20 -1.43 25.62 39.05
C TYR A 20 -2.59 25.56 40.05
N GLU A 21 -3.83 25.58 39.57
CA GLU A 21 -5.04 25.47 40.40
C GLU A 21 -5.03 24.22 41.28
N TYR A 22 -4.60 23.07 40.75
CA TYR A 22 -4.54 21.81 41.49
C TYR A 22 -3.52 21.87 42.63
N THR A 23 -2.33 22.44 42.36
CA THR A 23 -1.32 22.64 43.41
C THR A 23 -1.75 23.62 44.50
N GLN A 24 -2.76 24.45 44.24
CA GLN A 24 -3.34 25.39 45.18
C GLN A 24 -4.62 24.85 45.86
N GLY A 25 -5.00 23.59 45.62
CA GLY A 25 -6.24 23.00 46.15
C GLY A 25 -7.53 23.57 45.53
N LYS A 26 -7.43 24.30 44.41
CA LYS A 26 -8.60 24.98 43.77
C LYS A 26 -9.36 24.10 42.79
N THR A 27 -8.76 22.99 42.35
CA THR A 27 -9.39 22.03 41.45
C THR A 27 -8.96 20.62 41.82
N HIS A 28 -9.70 19.63 41.35
CA HIS A 28 -9.46 18.21 41.61
C HIS A 28 -9.12 17.50 40.29
N ARG A 29 -8.54 16.30 40.38
CA ARG A 29 -8.45 15.39 39.25
C ARG A 29 -9.85 14.96 38.81
N LYS A 30 -9.96 14.40 37.60
CA LYS A 30 -11.24 13.86 37.09
C LYS A 30 -11.83 12.74 37.98
N ASP A 31 -11.00 11.98 38.69
CA ASP A 31 -11.43 10.96 39.67
C ASP A 31 -11.91 11.55 41.02
N GLY A 32 -11.96 12.88 41.14
CA GLY A 32 -12.48 13.58 42.31
C GLY A 32 -11.45 13.84 43.41
N LYS A 33 -10.22 13.33 43.28
CA LYS A 33 -9.18 13.51 44.31
C LYS A 33 -8.35 14.77 44.09
N GLY A 34 -7.96 15.44 45.16
CA GLY A 34 -7.23 16.70 45.18
C GLY A 34 -5.88 16.63 45.88
N ALA A 35 -5.14 17.74 45.84
CA ALA A 35 -3.92 17.89 46.64
C ALA A 35 -4.19 17.77 48.15
N ASP A 36 -5.37 18.22 48.60
CA ASP A 36 -5.81 18.13 50.00
C ASP A 36 -6.06 16.68 50.45
N ASP A 37 -6.28 15.75 49.52
CA ASP A 37 -6.37 14.30 49.79
C ASP A 37 -4.98 13.63 49.86
N GLY A 38 -3.88 14.39 49.76
CA GLY A 38 -2.51 13.89 49.73
C GLY A 38 -2.03 13.40 48.36
N GLU A 39 -2.84 13.55 47.31
CA GLU A 39 -2.50 13.12 45.96
C GLU A 39 -1.59 14.14 45.27
N THR A 40 -0.38 13.70 44.89
CA THR A 40 0.63 14.60 44.31
C THR A 40 0.82 14.42 42.80
N PHE A 41 0.25 13.38 42.20
CA PHE A 41 0.41 13.07 40.78
C PHE A 41 -0.82 13.47 39.94
N PHE A 42 -0.58 14.13 38.81
CA PHE A 42 -1.59 14.51 37.82
C PHE A 42 -1.06 14.41 36.38
N VAL A 43 -1.96 14.37 35.40
CA VAL A 43 -1.61 14.41 33.97
C VAL A 43 -2.30 15.57 33.26
N LEU A 44 -1.70 16.08 32.20
CA LEU A 44 -2.19 17.25 31.45
C LEU A 44 -2.35 16.93 29.96
N GLY A 45 -3.35 17.52 29.29
CA GLY A 45 -3.54 17.41 27.84
C GLY A 45 -4.10 16.07 27.34
N VAL A 46 -4.48 15.15 28.23
CA VAL A 46 -5.06 13.85 27.88
C VAL A 46 -6.29 13.56 28.72
N ASN A 47 -7.29 12.92 28.12
CA ASN A 47 -8.45 12.44 28.84
C ASN A 47 -8.06 11.19 29.64
N HIS A 48 -7.93 11.33 30.96
CA HIS A 48 -7.46 10.31 31.89
C HIS A 48 -8.06 10.56 33.29
N PRO A 49 -8.27 9.53 34.14
CA PRO A 49 -8.80 9.73 35.50
C PRO A 49 -8.00 10.74 36.35
N TYR A 50 -6.69 10.79 36.16
CA TYR A 50 -5.79 11.73 36.86
C TYR A 50 -5.61 13.08 36.14
N ALA A 51 -6.41 13.36 35.11
CA ALA A 51 -6.29 14.60 34.35
C ALA A 51 -6.77 15.80 35.17
N VAL A 52 -6.08 16.93 34.99
CA VAL A 52 -6.42 18.22 35.57
C VAL A 52 -6.47 19.27 34.46
N ILE A 53 -7.48 20.13 34.49
CA ILE A 53 -7.69 21.20 33.50
C ILE A 53 -8.41 22.38 34.17
N SER A 54 -8.03 23.62 33.81
CA SER A 54 -8.77 24.80 34.26
C SER A 54 -10.05 24.98 33.43
N LYS A 55 -11.07 25.60 34.03
CA LYS A 55 -12.24 26.08 33.29
C LYS A 55 -11.92 27.29 32.41
N ALA A 56 -10.86 28.04 32.74
CA ALA A 56 -10.44 29.19 31.96
C ALA A 56 -9.62 28.74 30.75
N THR A 57 -10.07 29.14 29.56
CA THR A 57 -9.39 28.87 28.27
C THR A 57 -8.96 30.19 27.62
N PRO A 58 -7.96 30.92 28.19
CA PRO A 58 -7.52 32.17 27.58
C PRO A 58 -6.69 31.90 26.33
N SER A 59 -6.88 32.72 25.29
CA SER A 59 -6.07 32.67 24.06
C SER A 59 -4.59 32.98 24.33
N LEU A 60 -4.31 33.95 25.21
CA LEU A 60 -2.96 34.50 25.49
C LEU A 60 -2.23 35.08 24.26
N LEU A 61 -2.90 35.18 23.11
CA LEU A 61 -2.38 35.90 21.95
C LEU A 61 -2.37 37.42 22.22
N PRO A 62 -1.43 38.16 21.60
CA PRO A 62 -1.45 39.62 21.67
C PRO A 62 -2.76 40.23 21.16
N GLU A 63 -3.12 41.39 21.68
CA GLU A 63 -4.24 42.18 21.13
C GLU A 63 -3.98 42.50 19.64
N LYS A 64 -5.03 42.45 18.81
CA LYS A 64 -4.97 42.55 17.34
C LYS A 64 -4.15 41.45 16.66
N ALA A 65 -3.93 40.30 17.32
CA ALA A 65 -3.44 39.13 16.64
C ALA A 65 -4.51 38.57 15.69
N ILE A 66 -4.07 38.09 14.53
CA ILE A 66 -4.90 37.34 13.58
C ILE A 66 -4.41 35.89 13.63
N ALA A 67 -5.22 35.02 14.20
CA ALA A 67 -4.98 33.59 14.27
C ALA A 67 -5.64 32.88 13.08
N VAL A 68 -4.83 32.16 12.31
CA VAL A 68 -5.24 31.46 11.09
C VAL A 68 -5.03 29.97 11.28
N ARG A 69 -6.06 29.18 10.98
CA ARG A 69 -5.91 27.73 10.77
C ARG A 69 -6.17 27.41 9.32
N PHE A 70 -5.22 26.74 8.69
CA PHE A 70 -5.50 26.08 7.44
C PHE A 70 -5.90 24.64 7.69
N HIS A 71 -6.91 24.19 6.96
CA HIS A 71 -7.51 22.88 7.09
C HIS A 71 -7.54 22.20 5.71
N SER A 72 -6.99 20.98 5.60
CA SER A 72 -6.86 20.28 4.31
C SER A 72 -6.57 18.81 4.54
N ILE A 73 -6.54 18.01 3.47
CA ILE A 73 -5.93 16.68 3.47
C ILE A 73 -4.51 16.69 2.89
N GLY A 74 -3.70 15.70 3.28
CA GLY A 74 -2.33 15.50 2.79
C GLY A 74 -2.29 15.31 1.27
N GLY A 75 -1.32 15.95 0.61
CA GLY A 75 -1.14 15.92 -0.85
C GLY A 75 -1.69 17.14 -1.60
N TRP A 76 -2.44 18.03 -0.94
CA TRP A 76 -3.15 19.15 -1.58
C TRP A 76 -2.40 20.50 -1.52
N GLY A 77 -1.13 20.47 -1.10
CA GLY A 77 -0.24 21.65 -1.12
C GLY A 77 -0.38 22.59 0.07
N MET A 78 -1.22 22.26 1.06
CA MET A 78 -1.59 23.19 2.14
C MET A 78 -0.40 23.75 2.93
N ILE A 79 0.55 22.90 3.28
CA ILE A 79 1.76 23.31 4.03
C ILE A 79 2.59 24.33 3.23
N THR A 80 2.69 24.15 1.92
CA THR A 80 3.41 25.09 1.03
C THR A 80 2.70 26.43 1.00
N THR A 81 1.37 26.43 0.96
CA THR A 81 0.54 27.63 1.00
C THR A 81 0.65 28.37 2.33
N GLY A 82 0.66 27.66 3.48
CA GLY A 82 0.92 28.29 4.78
C GLY A 82 2.29 28.96 4.85
N LYS A 83 3.34 28.30 4.32
CA LYS A 83 4.68 28.89 4.18
C LYS A 83 4.69 30.10 3.23
N ASN A 84 3.91 30.05 2.14
CA ASN A 84 3.75 31.19 1.23
C ASN A 84 3.09 32.37 1.95
N LEU A 85 2.02 32.14 2.72
CA LEU A 85 1.37 33.20 3.49
C LEU A 85 2.36 33.87 4.44
N GLY A 86 3.08 33.08 5.25
CA GLY A 86 4.09 33.62 6.17
C GLY A 86 5.19 34.41 5.44
N SER A 87 5.60 33.96 4.26
CA SER A 87 6.61 34.67 3.44
C SER A 87 6.06 35.97 2.84
N ILE A 88 4.79 36.03 2.45
CA ILE A 88 4.14 37.25 1.94
C ILE A 88 3.92 38.25 3.07
N ILE A 89 3.44 37.78 4.23
CA ILE A 89 3.27 38.61 5.43
C ILE A 89 4.61 39.17 5.92
N GLY A 90 5.70 38.41 5.81
CA GLY A 90 7.04 38.92 6.08
C GLY A 90 7.43 40.12 5.20
N GLU A 91 7.13 40.07 3.89
CA GLU A 91 7.37 41.19 2.98
C GLU A 91 6.46 42.40 3.30
N PHE A 92 5.21 42.17 3.76
CA PHE A 92 4.38 43.25 4.30
C PHE A 92 4.94 43.84 5.60
N GLY A 93 5.50 43.01 6.48
CA GLY A 93 6.17 43.44 7.71
C GLY A 93 7.29 44.44 7.42
N ASP A 94 8.12 44.13 6.42
CA ASP A 94 9.15 45.04 5.91
C ASP A 94 8.59 46.41 5.49
N VAL A 95 7.48 46.42 4.73
CA VAL A 95 6.83 47.65 4.27
C VAL A 95 6.26 48.44 5.45
N ILE A 96 5.61 47.76 6.40
CA ILE A 96 5.00 48.36 7.59
C ILE A 96 6.07 48.98 8.50
N SER A 97 7.14 48.25 8.79
CA SER A 97 8.25 48.73 9.63
C SER A 97 8.98 49.92 8.98
N LYS A 98 9.11 49.96 7.65
CA LYS A 98 9.73 51.09 6.92
C LYS A 98 8.82 52.31 6.78
N LYS A 99 7.50 52.14 6.81
CA LYS A 99 6.51 53.24 6.71
C LYS A 99 6.62 54.19 7.91
N ASP A 100 6.94 53.65 9.09
CA ASP A 100 7.17 54.40 10.32
C ASP A 100 8.32 53.74 11.11
N PRO A 101 9.59 54.10 10.87
CA PRO A 101 10.73 53.36 11.40
C PRO A 101 11.02 53.67 12.87
N SER A 102 11.24 52.63 13.68
CA SER A 102 11.87 52.72 15.00
C SER A 102 13.10 51.81 15.05
N TYR A 103 14.08 52.14 15.89
CA TYR A 103 15.36 51.44 15.95
C TYR A 103 15.66 50.99 17.38
N ASP A 104 16.17 49.78 17.52
CA ASP A 104 16.56 49.22 18.81
C ASP A 104 17.86 49.86 19.34
N ALA A 105 18.28 49.44 20.54
CA ALA A 105 19.49 49.94 21.19
C ALA A 105 20.80 49.67 20.39
N PHE A 106 20.77 48.79 19.38
CA PHE A 106 21.89 48.46 18.50
C PHE A 106 21.78 49.12 17.13
N GLY A 107 20.74 49.93 16.90
CA GLY A 107 20.49 50.63 15.64
C GLY A 107 19.85 49.76 14.55
N ALA A 108 19.31 48.58 14.89
CA ALA A 108 18.54 47.74 13.97
C ALA A 108 17.08 48.22 13.89
N LEU A 109 16.48 48.18 12.70
CA LEU A 109 15.06 48.50 12.51
C LEU A 109 14.21 47.51 13.32
N GLU A 110 13.31 48.02 14.16
CA GLU A 110 12.42 47.18 14.96
C GLU A 110 11.29 46.62 14.10
N ASP A 111 11.03 45.32 14.23
CA ASP A 111 9.91 44.65 13.57
C ASP A 111 8.58 45.06 14.21
N LYS A 112 7.64 45.53 13.38
CA LYS A 112 6.27 45.88 13.80
C LYS A 112 5.27 44.76 13.60
N LEU A 113 5.69 43.65 13.00
CA LEU A 113 4.83 42.51 12.68
C LEU A 113 5.59 41.21 12.94
N PHE A 114 4.98 40.32 13.70
CA PHE A 114 5.55 39.03 14.08
C PHE A 114 4.68 37.91 13.54
N VAL A 115 5.31 36.87 13.00
CA VAL A 115 4.64 35.68 12.47
C VAL A 115 5.15 34.45 13.22
N SER A 116 4.22 33.63 13.72
CA SER A 116 4.50 32.30 14.26
C SER A 116 3.73 31.26 13.45
N ALA A 117 4.33 30.10 13.20
CA ALA A 117 3.66 29.02 12.48
C ALA A 117 3.96 27.66 13.09
N ASN A 118 2.93 26.83 13.22
CA ASN A 118 2.99 25.49 13.76
C ASN A 118 2.25 24.50 12.82
N PRO A 119 2.96 23.88 11.86
CA PRO A 119 2.38 22.89 10.96
C PRO A 119 2.15 21.55 11.66
N LYS A 120 0.95 20.98 11.49
CA LYS A 120 0.57 19.64 11.95
C LYS A 120 0.31 18.72 10.76
N TYR A 121 1.16 17.70 10.65
CA TYR A 121 1.07 16.69 9.60
C TYR A 121 0.26 15.49 10.08
N GLY A 122 -0.49 14.87 9.19
CA GLY A 122 -0.97 13.51 9.38
C GLY A 122 0.18 12.51 9.18
N SER A 123 0.02 11.31 9.73
CA SER A 123 0.94 10.18 9.49
C SER A 123 0.85 9.63 8.07
N GLU A 124 -0.30 9.80 7.40
CA GLU A 124 -0.46 9.42 5.99
C GLU A 124 0.21 10.44 5.07
N LYS A 125 0.96 9.95 4.07
CA LYS A 125 1.63 10.83 3.09
C LYS A 125 0.66 11.59 2.19
N LYS A 126 -0.50 11.00 1.91
CA LYS A 126 -1.63 11.61 1.20
C LYS A 126 -2.94 11.13 1.84
N GLY A 127 -3.95 11.99 1.91
CA GLY A 127 -5.31 11.62 2.33
C GLY A 127 -5.67 11.88 3.79
N ALA A 128 -4.71 11.91 4.72
CA ALA A 128 -5.00 12.27 6.11
C ALA A 128 -5.29 13.76 6.27
N PRO A 129 -6.19 14.14 7.20
CA PRO A 129 -6.36 15.53 7.61
C PRO A 129 -5.04 16.15 8.10
N THR A 130 -4.81 17.39 7.71
CA THR A 130 -3.64 18.20 8.02
C THR A 130 -4.10 19.58 8.45
N ASN A 131 -3.47 20.11 9.50
CA ASN A 131 -3.74 21.46 9.98
C ASN A 131 -2.44 22.28 9.92
N TYR A 132 -2.55 23.56 9.57
CA TYR A 132 -1.44 24.50 9.68
C TYR A 132 -1.91 25.69 10.50
N TYR A 133 -1.26 25.96 11.62
CA TYR A 133 -1.57 27.12 12.43
C TYR A 133 -0.59 28.24 12.12
N LEU A 134 -1.08 29.45 11.92
CA LEU A 134 -0.29 30.65 11.73
C LEU A 134 -0.89 31.78 12.54
N VAL A 135 -0.06 32.54 13.25
CA VAL A 135 -0.49 33.74 13.96
C VAL A 135 0.32 34.91 13.44
N VAL A 136 -0.39 36.00 13.16
CA VAL A 136 0.18 37.31 12.84
C VAL A 136 -0.13 38.24 14.01
N ALA A 137 0.85 38.95 14.53
CA ALA A 137 0.60 39.86 15.66
C ALA A 137 1.52 41.08 15.62
N PRO A 138 1.10 42.22 16.22
CA PRO A 138 1.93 43.42 16.35
C PRO A 138 3.00 43.30 17.47
N LYS A 139 3.00 42.19 18.21
CA LYS A 139 3.93 41.91 19.31
C LYS A 139 4.44 40.47 19.24
N PRO A 140 5.60 40.15 19.85
CA PRO A 140 6.12 38.79 19.87
C PRO A 140 5.13 37.77 20.44
N ILE A 141 4.94 36.67 19.70
CA ILE A 141 3.99 35.59 20.02
C ILE A 141 4.69 34.57 20.92
N ARG A 142 4.13 34.31 22.11
CA ARG A 142 4.68 33.34 23.09
C ARG A 142 3.91 32.02 23.17
N VAL A 143 2.75 31.95 22.53
CA VAL A 143 1.91 30.74 22.51
C VAL A 143 2.48 29.76 21.48
N ASN A 144 2.72 28.53 21.90
CA ASN A 144 3.22 27.44 21.04
C ASN A 144 2.44 26.14 21.32
N CYS A 145 1.20 26.10 20.86
CA CYS A 145 0.27 24.98 20.97
C CYS A 145 -0.67 24.99 19.76
N GLU A 146 -1.58 24.01 19.67
CA GLU A 146 -2.70 24.13 18.75
C GLU A 146 -3.63 25.27 19.17
N LEU A 147 -4.16 26.01 18.20
CA LEU A 147 -4.99 27.18 18.48
C LEU A 147 -6.45 26.76 18.66
N ASN A 148 -7.00 27.02 19.85
CA ASN A 148 -8.43 26.88 20.15
C ASN A 148 -9.24 28.16 19.89
N HIS A 149 -8.56 29.23 19.48
CA HIS A 149 -9.13 30.53 19.18
C HIS A 149 -8.54 30.97 17.85
N VAL A 150 -9.33 30.89 16.78
CA VAL A 150 -8.92 31.27 15.43
C VAL A 150 -9.91 32.25 14.83
N ASP A 151 -9.39 33.20 14.07
CA ASP A 151 -10.17 34.27 13.42
C ASP A 151 -10.50 33.90 11.98
N VAL A 152 -9.59 33.19 11.30
CA VAL A 152 -9.78 32.74 9.91
C VAL A 152 -9.42 31.26 9.77
N VAL A 153 -10.32 30.48 9.19
CA VAL A 153 -10.07 29.12 8.74
C VAL A 153 -10.03 29.08 7.22
N LEU A 154 -8.94 28.55 6.65
CA LEU A 154 -8.78 28.37 5.20
C LEU A 154 -8.83 26.88 4.89
N CYS A 155 -9.96 26.42 4.35
CA CYS A 155 -10.29 25.02 4.15
C CYS A 155 -10.21 24.64 2.67
N CYS A 156 -9.05 24.13 2.24
CA CYS A 156 -8.82 23.70 0.86
C CYS A 156 -9.48 22.36 0.52
N ASP A 157 -10.13 21.71 1.48
CA ASP A 157 -10.78 20.41 1.32
C ASP A 157 -12.30 20.57 1.09
N PRO A 158 -12.83 20.24 -0.10
CA PRO A 158 -14.24 20.33 -0.46
C PRO A 158 -15.10 19.29 0.25
N LYS A 159 -14.50 18.26 0.87
CA LYS A 159 -15.21 17.21 1.61
C LYS A 159 -14.97 17.31 3.12
N ALA A 160 -14.45 18.43 3.64
CA ALA A 160 -14.05 18.56 5.04
C ALA A 160 -15.14 18.10 6.03
N PHE A 161 -16.39 18.56 5.85
CA PHE A 161 -17.50 18.21 6.73
C PHE A 161 -17.90 16.71 6.72
N THR A 162 -17.41 15.92 5.77
CA THR A 162 -17.63 14.46 5.73
C THR A 162 -16.78 13.70 6.75
N HIS A 163 -15.68 14.30 7.24
CA HIS A 163 -14.72 13.59 8.11
C HIS A 163 -14.19 14.41 9.30
N THR A 164 -14.45 15.71 9.36
CA THR A 164 -13.98 16.58 10.44
C THR A 164 -14.84 17.82 10.64
N ASN A 165 -14.56 18.61 11.67
CA ASN A 165 -15.23 19.87 11.96
C ASN A 165 -14.28 21.07 11.68
N PRO A 166 -14.32 21.69 10.49
CA PRO A 166 -13.50 22.85 10.18
C PRO A 166 -13.91 24.13 10.95
N LEU A 167 -15.02 24.11 11.70
CA LEU A 167 -15.49 25.26 12.50
C LEU A 167 -14.92 25.27 13.93
N GLU A 168 -14.31 24.17 14.37
CA GLU A 168 -13.82 24.04 15.74
C GLU A 168 -12.81 25.14 16.09
N GLY A 169 -13.05 25.86 17.19
CA GLY A 169 -12.16 26.92 17.68
C GLY A 169 -12.31 28.29 16.99
N LEU A 170 -13.23 28.45 16.04
CA LEU A 170 -13.53 29.78 15.47
C LEU A 170 -14.10 30.72 16.52
N ASN A 171 -13.54 31.93 16.60
CA ASN A 171 -14.08 33.00 17.42
C ASN A 171 -15.43 33.50 16.87
N PRO A 172 -16.33 34.05 17.71
CA PRO A 172 -17.53 34.72 17.23
C PRO A 172 -17.19 35.82 16.20
N GLY A 173 -17.90 35.84 15.07
CA GLY A 173 -17.60 36.72 13.93
C GLY A 173 -16.45 36.26 13.03
N GLY A 174 -15.80 35.14 13.35
CA GLY A 174 -14.69 34.57 12.56
C GLY A 174 -15.14 34.05 11.18
N CYS A 175 -14.16 33.84 10.31
CA CYS A 175 -14.38 33.51 8.90
C CYS A 175 -13.91 32.08 8.57
N LEU A 176 -14.74 31.30 7.87
CA LEU A 176 -14.33 30.08 7.16
C LEU A 176 -14.31 30.36 5.66
N VAL A 177 -13.21 30.08 4.98
CA VAL A 177 -13.14 30.06 3.51
C VAL A 177 -13.01 28.61 3.06
N TRP A 178 -13.91 28.15 2.22
CA TRP A 178 -14.04 26.74 1.86
C TRP A 178 -13.94 26.48 0.35
N GLU A 179 -13.18 25.47 -0.05
CA GLU A 179 -13.12 25.00 -1.45
C GLU A 179 -14.48 24.46 -1.88
N SER A 180 -15.17 25.16 -2.76
CA SER A 180 -16.41 24.67 -3.37
C SER A 180 -16.72 25.36 -4.70
N SER A 181 -17.27 24.60 -5.63
CA SER A 181 -17.86 25.10 -6.88
C SER A 181 -19.39 25.09 -6.84
N ASP A 182 -19.99 24.74 -5.70
CA ASP A 182 -21.43 24.74 -5.50
C ASP A 182 -22.00 26.17 -5.40
N SER A 183 -23.31 26.33 -5.56
CA SER A 183 -23.98 27.58 -5.19
C SER A 183 -24.00 27.74 -3.65
N PRO A 184 -24.13 28.98 -3.12
CA PRO A 184 -24.22 29.20 -1.68
C PRO A 184 -25.29 28.36 -0.97
N GLU A 185 -26.44 28.13 -1.62
CA GLU A 185 -27.56 27.36 -1.07
C GLU A 185 -27.20 25.88 -0.93
N THR A 186 -26.60 25.29 -1.96
CA THR A 186 -26.13 23.90 -1.92
C THR A 186 -25.00 23.75 -0.91
N ALA A 187 -24.04 24.69 -0.88
CA ALA A 187 -22.94 24.67 0.08
C ALA A 187 -23.42 24.76 1.55
N TRP A 188 -24.49 25.51 1.82
CA TRP A 188 -25.12 25.53 3.15
C TRP A 188 -25.66 24.15 3.56
N GLN A 189 -26.31 23.44 2.63
CA GLN A 189 -26.84 22.10 2.88
C GLN A 189 -25.74 21.06 3.15
N ARG A 190 -24.52 21.30 2.66
CA ARG A 190 -23.34 20.46 2.96
C ARG A 190 -22.79 20.63 4.37
N ILE A 191 -23.18 21.67 5.11
CA ILE A 191 -22.81 21.84 6.52
C ILE A 191 -23.74 20.95 7.35
N PRO A 192 -23.23 20.05 8.21
CA PRO A 192 -24.06 19.19 9.04
C PRO A 192 -25.02 20.00 9.90
N GLN A 193 -26.27 19.55 10.04
CA GLN A 193 -27.31 20.27 10.79
C GLN A 193 -26.84 20.67 12.20
N LYS A 194 -26.16 19.74 12.88
CA LYS A 194 -25.58 19.94 14.24
C LYS A 194 -24.59 21.11 14.34
N HIS A 195 -24.00 21.55 13.23
CA HIS A 195 -23.02 22.65 13.18
C HIS A 195 -23.62 23.98 12.74
N ARG A 196 -24.77 23.98 12.05
CA ARG A 196 -25.44 25.21 11.58
C ARG A 196 -25.88 26.12 12.73
N GLN A 197 -26.29 25.53 13.86
CA GLN A 197 -26.64 26.31 15.05
C GLN A 197 -25.44 27.10 15.59
N PHE A 198 -24.26 26.48 15.64
CA PHE A 198 -23.03 27.16 16.05
C PHE A 198 -22.70 28.36 15.13
N VAL A 199 -22.91 28.19 13.82
CA VAL A 199 -22.70 29.25 12.83
C VAL A 199 -23.60 30.45 13.12
N LYS A 200 -24.90 30.23 13.36
CA LYS A 200 -25.87 31.30 13.67
C LYS A 200 -25.57 31.95 15.02
N ASP A 201 -25.40 31.16 16.08
CA ASP A 201 -25.22 31.66 17.45
C ASP A 201 -23.97 32.53 17.61
N ASN A 202 -22.91 32.21 16.85
CA ASN A 202 -21.63 32.89 16.93
C ASN A 202 -21.40 33.86 15.76
N ASN A 203 -22.39 34.10 14.90
CA ASN A 203 -22.27 34.93 13.70
C ASN A 203 -21.04 34.58 12.85
N ILE A 204 -20.77 33.27 12.67
CA ILE A 204 -19.65 32.81 11.85
C ILE A 204 -19.93 33.12 10.39
N ARG A 205 -18.93 33.66 9.70
CA ARG A 205 -19.01 34.05 8.29
C ARG A 205 -18.41 32.96 7.42
N ILE A 206 -19.19 32.33 6.56
CA ILE A 206 -18.72 31.25 5.70
C ILE A 206 -18.63 31.74 4.27
N PHE A 207 -17.50 31.49 3.63
CA PHE A 207 -17.20 31.86 2.26
C PHE A 207 -16.84 30.61 1.46
N ILE A 208 -17.18 30.62 0.18
CA ILE A 208 -16.80 29.59 -0.78
C ILE A 208 -15.99 30.20 -1.94
N LEU A 209 -15.10 29.40 -2.52
CA LEU A 209 -14.42 29.72 -3.78
C LEU A 209 -14.01 28.44 -4.54
N PRO A 210 -13.98 28.45 -5.89
CA PRO A 210 -13.63 27.28 -6.70
C PRO A 210 -12.11 27.25 -7.03
N GLY A 211 -11.25 27.05 -6.02
CA GLY A 211 -9.80 27.18 -6.12
C GLY A 211 -9.16 26.24 -7.13
N PHE A 212 -9.67 25.01 -7.27
CA PHE A 212 -9.25 24.07 -8.31
C PHE A 212 -9.54 24.59 -9.71
N GLN A 213 -10.74 25.15 -9.93
CA GLN A 213 -11.14 25.67 -11.23
C GLN A 213 -10.32 26.91 -11.58
N ILE A 214 -10.10 27.80 -10.60
CA ILE A 214 -9.23 28.97 -10.74
C ILE A 214 -7.83 28.55 -11.21
N ALA A 215 -7.21 27.55 -10.56
CA ALA A 215 -5.88 27.09 -10.93
C ALA A 215 -5.82 26.42 -12.31
N ARG A 216 -6.85 25.64 -12.68
CA ARG A 216 -6.97 25.02 -14.01
C ARG A 216 -7.08 26.05 -15.12
N ASN A 217 -7.83 27.12 -14.89
CA ASN A 217 -7.99 28.20 -15.86
C ASN A 217 -6.72 29.04 -16.00
N ALA A 218 -5.94 29.20 -14.92
CA ALA A 218 -4.71 29.99 -14.93
C ALA A 218 -3.53 29.31 -15.64
N THR A 219 -3.49 27.97 -15.72
CA THR A 219 -2.39 27.28 -16.39
C THR A 219 -2.79 25.93 -16.99
N SER A 220 -2.30 25.64 -18.21
CA SER A 220 -2.45 24.33 -18.87
C SER A 220 -1.48 23.27 -18.33
N ARG A 221 -0.51 23.66 -17.49
CA ARG A 221 0.47 22.76 -16.88
C ARG A 221 -0.12 22.00 -15.69
N GLN A 222 -0.50 20.75 -15.92
CA GLN A 222 -1.09 19.87 -14.91
C GLN A 222 -0.24 19.76 -13.62
N ASP A 223 1.10 19.74 -13.74
CA ASP A 223 2.02 19.67 -12.60
C ASP A 223 1.95 20.89 -11.67
N LEU A 224 1.48 22.02 -12.20
CA LEU A 224 1.35 23.29 -11.49
C LEU A 224 -0.06 23.53 -10.94
N GLN A 225 -1.11 23.03 -11.60
CA GLN A 225 -2.51 23.27 -11.21
C GLN A 225 -2.76 22.96 -9.73
N LEU A 226 -2.41 21.75 -9.27
CA LEU A 226 -2.59 21.35 -7.88
C LEU A 226 -1.74 22.16 -6.90
N ARG A 227 -0.57 22.63 -7.33
CA ARG A 227 0.36 23.41 -6.47
C ARG A 227 -0.07 24.87 -6.34
N MET A 228 -0.67 25.42 -7.39
CA MET A 228 -1.07 26.82 -7.46
C MET A 228 -2.39 27.08 -6.74
N GLN A 229 -3.31 26.10 -6.68
CA GLN A 229 -4.64 26.28 -6.08
C GLN A 229 -4.62 26.96 -4.72
N GLY A 230 -3.65 26.65 -3.86
CA GLY A 230 -3.62 27.19 -2.51
C GLY A 230 -3.37 28.70 -2.50
N ASN A 231 -2.84 29.29 -3.57
CA ASN A 231 -2.72 30.75 -3.68
C ASN A 231 -4.08 31.45 -3.81
N SER A 232 -5.13 30.75 -4.24
CA SER A 232 -6.49 31.32 -4.24
C SER A 232 -6.98 31.57 -2.81
N PHE A 233 -6.71 30.65 -1.89
CA PHE A 233 -6.97 30.81 -0.46
C PHE A 233 -6.14 31.90 0.20
N LEU A 234 -4.96 32.21 -0.33
CA LEU A 234 -4.19 33.37 0.12
C LEU A 234 -4.88 34.67 -0.29
N GLY A 235 -5.39 34.75 -1.53
CA GLY A 235 -6.20 35.89 -1.98
C GLY A 235 -7.44 36.06 -1.12
N ALA A 236 -8.14 34.96 -0.84
CA ALA A 236 -9.30 34.94 0.04
C ALA A 236 -8.97 35.40 1.47
N PHE A 237 -7.84 34.98 2.04
CA PHE A 237 -7.40 35.43 3.36
C PHE A 237 -7.31 36.95 3.45
N PHE A 238 -6.68 37.61 2.47
CA PHE A 238 -6.57 39.07 2.45
C PHE A 238 -7.91 39.77 2.19
N ARG A 239 -8.87 39.08 1.57
CA ARG A 239 -10.25 39.56 1.35
C ARG A 239 -11.11 39.50 2.61
N VAL A 240 -11.01 38.42 3.39
CA VAL A 240 -11.93 38.15 4.52
C VAL A 240 -11.37 38.52 5.89
N SER A 241 -10.05 38.66 6.02
CA SER A 241 -9.40 39.07 7.27
C SER A 241 -9.32 40.60 7.39
N SER A 242 -9.13 41.09 8.61
CA SER A 242 -8.90 42.53 8.87
C SER A 242 -7.49 43.00 8.49
N PHE A 243 -6.62 42.12 7.99
CA PHE A 243 -5.18 42.40 7.84
C PHE A 243 -4.87 43.66 7.03
N LEU A 244 -5.52 43.84 5.86
CA LEU A 244 -5.26 44.99 4.99
C LEU A 244 -5.73 46.30 5.64
N ASP A 245 -6.91 46.27 6.27
CA ASP A 245 -7.52 47.42 6.94
C ASP A 245 -6.72 47.83 8.17
N ASP A 246 -6.38 46.87 9.04
CA ASP A 246 -5.62 47.08 10.28
C ASP A 246 -4.23 47.69 10.02
N ASN A 247 -3.65 47.42 8.85
CA ASN A 247 -2.33 47.91 8.44
C ASN A 247 -2.38 49.05 7.40
N SER A 248 -3.58 49.51 7.03
CA SER A 248 -3.79 50.59 6.04
C SER A 248 -3.06 50.33 4.71
N ILE A 249 -3.26 49.14 4.15
CA ILE A 249 -2.72 48.69 2.86
C ILE A 249 -3.85 48.71 1.83
N ASN A 250 -3.67 49.44 0.73
CA ASN A 250 -4.65 49.44 -0.37
C ASN A 250 -4.41 48.29 -1.37
N GLU A 251 -5.35 48.07 -2.29
CA GLU A 251 -5.27 46.97 -3.24
C GLU A 251 -4.05 47.04 -4.19
N ASP A 252 -3.65 48.24 -4.62
CA ASP A 252 -2.48 48.42 -5.50
C ASP A 252 -1.18 48.02 -4.78
N GLN A 253 -1.02 48.47 -3.52
CA GLN A 253 0.09 48.09 -2.66
C GLN A 253 0.10 46.58 -2.39
N PHE A 254 -1.08 46.00 -2.15
CA PHE A 254 -1.22 44.57 -1.97
C PHE A 254 -0.71 43.79 -3.19
N ARG A 255 -1.17 44.17 -4.40
CA ARG A 255 -0.77 43.51 -5.66
C ARG A 255 0.74 43.61 -5.91
N ASP A 256 1.32 44.80 -5.73
CA ASP A 256 2.76 45.04 -5.94
C ASP A 256 3.65 44.22 -5.01
N VAL A 257 3.31 44.15 -3.71
CA VAL A 257 4.09 43.36 -2.72
C VAL A 257 4.03 41.87 -3.05
N VAL A 258 2.84 41.34 -3.38
CA VAL A 258 2.69 39.93 -3.73
C VAL A 258 3.45 39.57 -5.01
N GLU A 259 3.36 40.42 -6.05
CA GLU A 259 4.07 40.21 -7.31
C GLU A 259 5.59 40.17 -7.12
N LYS A 260 6.15 41.10 -6.35
CA LYS A 260 7.58 41.11 -5.98
C LYS A 260 7.99 39.80 -5.31
N GLN A 261 7.17 39.30 -4.40
CA GLN A 261 7.47 38.05 -3.70
C GLN A 261 7.39 36.83 -4.63
N TYR A 262 6.40 36.78 -5.53
CA TYR A 262 6.31 35.72 -6.53
C TYR A 262 7.44 35.78 -7.56
N GLN A 263 7.90 36.96 -7.96
CA GLN A 263 9.06 37.12 -8.81
C GLN A 263 10.32 36.57 -8.13
N LYS A 264 10.55 36.94 -6.86
CA LYS A 264 11.66 36.44 -6.05
C LYS A 264 11.65 34.91 -5.90
N LYS A 265 10.47 34.31 -5.68
CA LYS A 265 10.33 32.88 -5.41
C LYS A 265 10.26 32.01 -6.66
N PHE A 266 9.53 32.46 -7.68
CA PHE A 266 9.17 31.67 -8.86
C PHE A 266 9.80 32.17 -10.16
N GLY A 267 10.43 33.35 -10.19
CA GLY A 267 10.97 33.94 -11.42
C GLY A 267 11.97 33.06 -12.17
N ARG A 268 12.72 32.19 -11.47
CA ARG A 268 13.61 31.20 -12.09
C ARG A 268 12.90 30.15 -12.97
N PHE A 269 11.58 30.00 -12.83
CA PHE A 269 10.76 29.08 -13.61
C PHE A 269 10.08 29.76 -14.82
N GLY A 270 10.37 31.05 -15.04
CA GLY A 270 9.85 31.84 -16.14
C GLY A 270 8.66 32.73 -15.75
N GLU A 271 8.46 33.78 -16.53
CA GLU A 271 7.42 34.80 -16.32
C GLU A 271 6.01 34.21 -16.31
N ALA A 272 5.70 33.28 -17.23
CA ALA A 272 4.39 32.63 -17.29
C ALA A 272 3.99 31.94 -15.97
N VAL A 273 4.94 31.38 -15.22
CA VAL A 273 4.67 30.77 -13.90
C VAL A 273 4.31 31.86 -12.89
N VAL A 274 5.01 33.00 -12.90
CA VAL A 274 4.71 34.13 -12.01
C VAL A 274 3.33 34.71 -12.32
N SER A 275 3.04 34.98 -13.59
CA SER A 275 1.72 35.49 -14.04
C SER A 275 0.58 34.55 -13.66
N SER A 276 0.76 33.23 -13.84
CA SER A 276 -0.25 32.25 -13.45
C SER A 276 -0.51 32.27 -11.94
N ASN A 277 0.54 32.39 -11.10
CA ASN A 277 0.37 32.49 -9.64
C ASN A 277 -0.33 33.80 -9.23
N MET A 278 -0.04 34.92 -9.92
CA MET A 278 -0.70 36.22 -9.68
C MET A 278 -2.18 36.19 -10.08
N GLU A 279 -2.52 35.53 -11.19
CA GLU A 279 -3.90 35.33 -11.61
C GLU A 279 -4.68 34.54 -10.55
N VAL A 280 -4.13 33.42 -10.07
CA VAL A 280 -4.76 32.60 -9.03
C VAL A 280 -4.98 33.37 -7.72
N MET A 281 -4.01 34.18 -7.29
CA MET A 281 -4.14 35.06 -6.12
C MET A 281 -5.27 36.09 -6.32
N THR A 282 -5.29 36.76 -7.47
CA THR A 282 -6.28 37.79 -7.79
C THR A 282 -7.70 37.22 -7.85
N GLN A 283 -7.89 36.10 -8.54
CA GLN A 283 -9.18 35.44 -8.64
C GLN A 283 -9.64 34.90 -7.28
N GLY A 284 -8.71 34.39 -6.45
CA GLY A 284 -9.01 34.02 -5.07
C GLY A 284 -9.58 35.19 -4.26
N PHE A 285 -9.01 36.39 -4.41
CA PHE A 285 -9.53 37.60 -3.76
C PHE A 285 -10.91 38.01 -4.31
N ASN A 286 -11.08 38.00 -5.64
CA ASN A 286 -12.29 38.52 -6.32
C ASN A 286 -13.50 37.57 -6.28
N LEU A 287 -13.28 36.26 -6.37
CA LEU A 287 -14.34 35.24 -6.49
C LEU A 287 -14.75 34.64 -5.15
N THR A 288 -14.13 35.06 -4.04
CA THR A 288 -14.55 34.64 -2.70
C THR A 288 -15.95 35.18 -2.40
N GLN A 289 -16.91 34.28 -2.21
CA GLN A 289 -18.33 34.61 -2.04
C GLN A 289 -18.82 34.16 -0.66
N GLU A 290 -19.52 35.05 0.07
CA GLU A 290 -20.13 34.74 1.37
C GLU A 290 -21.44 33.95 1.19
N ILE A 291 -21.67 32.96 2.05
CA ILE A 291 -22.95 32.26 2.17
C ILE A 291 -23.87 33.08 3.08
N THR A 292 -24.86 33.73 2.49
CA THR A 292 -25.80 34.63 3.19
C THR A 292 -27.20 34.06 3.38
N TYR A 293 -27.41 32.78 3.05
CA TYR A 293 -28.72 32.12 3.05
C TYR A 293 -28.64 30.80 3.84
N GLY A 294 -29.73 30.40 4.48
CA GLY A 294 -29.86 29.07 5.08
C GLY A 294 -30.54 29.02 6.45
N GLU A 295 -31.40 28.03 6.64
CA GLU A 295 -32.02 27.67 7.91
C GLU A 295 -31.37 26.43 8.53
N VAL A 296 -31.48 26.31 9.86
CA VAL A 296 -30.92 25.15 10.57
C VAL A 296 -31.55 23.85 10.07
N GLU A 297 -32.86 23.89 9.79
CA GLU A 297 -33.68 22.76 9.35
C GLU A 297 -33.65 22.48 7.84
N ASP A 298 -32.80 23.18 7.06
CA ASP A 298 -32.62 22.83 5.64
C ASP A 298 -32.11 21.38 5.48
N ALA A 299 -32.25 20.78 4.30
CA ALA A 299 -31.80 19.42 4.06
C ALA A 299 -30.32 19.24 4.43
N ASP A 300 -29.98 18.13 5.10
CA ASP A 300 -28.59 17.76 5.42
C ASP A 300 -28.04 16.85 4.31
N THR A 301 -27.18 17.41 3.47
CA THR A 301 -26.49 16.69 2.38
C THR A 301 -24.98 16.61 2.65
N SER A 302 -24.57 16.71 3.92
CA SER A 302 -23.17 16.78 4.35
C SER A 302 -22.39 15.48 4.16
N SER A 303 -23.05 14.32 4.04
CA SER A 303 -22.39 13.05 3.71
C SER A 303 -21.78 13.07 2.30
N MET A 304 -22.32 13.92 1.41
CA MET A 304 -22.02 13.94 -0.01
C MET A 304 -22.15 12.56 -0.64
N ARG A 305 -23.11 11.75 -0.20
CA ARG A 305 -23.38 10.41 -0.72
C ARG A 305 -24.88 10.20 -0.85
N GLN A 306 -25.26 9.44 -1.88
CA GLN A 306 -26.57 8.83 -1.96
C GLN A 306 -26.53 7.45 -1.30
N SER A 307 -27.66 7.01 -0.74
CA SER A 307 -27.77 5.65 -0.21
C SER A 307 -27.64 4.63 -1.35
N PRO A 308 -26.78 3.61 -1.23
CA PRO A 308 -26.77 2.50 -2.17
C PRO A 308 -28.01 1.63 -1.98
N LEU A 309 -28.30 0.79 -2.97
CA LEU A 309 -29.39 -0.17 -2.90
C LEU A 309 -28.98 -1.37 -2.03
N ALA A 310 -29.70 -1.59 -0.93
CA ALA A 310 -29.44 -2.67 0.01
C ALA A 310 -30.14 -3.98 -0.41
N PRO A 311 -29.55 -5.16 -0.15
CA PRO A 311 -30.25 -6.43 -0.31
C PRO A 311 -31.34 -6.61 0.76
N LEU A 312 -32.39 -7.34 0.41
CA LEU A 312 -33.54 -7.64 1.27
C LEU A 312 -33.25 -8.81 2.20
N GLY A 313 -33.66 -8.69 3.47
CA GLY A 313 -33.49 -9.72 4.49
C GLY A 313 -32.16 -9.62 5.26
N ASP A 314 -32.01 -10.49 6.25
CA ASP A 314 -30.77 -10.60 7.03
C ASP A 314 -29.79 -11.51 6.28
N HIS A 315 -28.63 -10.96 5.94
CA HIS A 315 -27.52 -11.68 5.32
C HIS A 315 -26.34 -11.71 6.28
N GLU A 316 -25.42 -12.66 6.16
CA GLU A 316 -24.10 -12.59 6.80
C GLU A 316 -23.08 -12.10 5.76
N ILE A 317 -22.72 -10.82 5.82
CA ILE A 317 -21.84 -10.19 4.84
C ILE A 317 -20.68 -9.53 5.55
N ALA A 318 -19.46 -9.96 5.26
CA ALA A 318 -18.28 -9.28 5.78
C ALA A 318 -18.29 -7.76 5.44
N PRO A 319 -18.19 -6.86 6.44
CA PRO A 319 -18.23 -5.42 6.22
C PRO A 319 -17.15 -4.91 5.26
N THR A 320 -17.51 -3.95 4.41
CA THR A 320 -16.60 -3.24 3.50
C THR A 320 -16.71 -1.74 3.61
N ALA A 321 -15.73 -1.01 3.09
CA ALA A 321 -15.79 0.44 3.01
C ALA A 321 -17.03 0.88 2.22
N GLY A 322 -17.78 1.83 2.77
CA GLY A 322 -18.98 2.40 2.14
C GLY A 322 -20.29 1.67 2.45
N CYS A 323 -20.29 0.52 3.14
CA CYS A 323 -21.52 -0.25 3.41
C CYS A 323 -22.18 0.00 4.78
N ALA A 324 -21.60 0.88 5.61
CA ALA A 324 -21.97 1.02 7.02
C ALA A 324 -23.41 1.50 7.26
N GLU A 325 -23.98 2.27 6.34
CA GLU A 325 -25.33 2.87 6.47
C GLU A 325 -26.42 2.05 5.76
N SER A 326 -26.05 0.96 5.06
CA SER A 326 -26.91 0.44 3.98
C SER A 326 -26.76 -1.04 3.67
N GLY A 327 -26.35 -1.88 4.64
CA GLY A 327 -26.76 -3.30 4.63
C GLY A 327 -25.69 -4.39 4.57
N CYS A 328 -24.44 -4.15 5.00
CA CYS A 328 -23.61 -5.29 5.42
C CYS A 328 -23.73 -5.50 6.93
N SER A 329 -24.09 -6.72 7.32
CA SER A 329 -24.05 -7.22 8.69
C SER A 329 -22.61 -7.63 9.07
N SER A 330 -22.43 -8.44 10.10
CA SER A 330 -21.17 -9.12 10.40
C SER A 330 -21.39 -10.62 10.37
N CYS A 331 -20.41 -11.40 9.93
CA CYS A 331 -20.49 -12.86 10.02
C CYS A 331 -20.31 -13.31 11.49
N GLU A 332 -21.19 -14.18 11.99
CA GLU A 332 -21.10 -14.67 13.36
C GLU A 332 -19.94 -15.67 13.53
N PRO A 333 -19.31 -15.74 14.73
CA PRO A 333 -18.32 -16.77 15.02
C PRO A 333 -18.99 -18.17 15.06
N PRO A 334 -18.26 -19.25 14.72
CA PRO A 334 -18.74 -20.61 14.91
C PRO A 334 -19.14 -20.87 16.36
N GLU A 335 -20.17 -21.69 16.57
CA GLU A 335 -20.70 -22.02 17.91
C GLU A 335 -19.63 -22.64 18.85
N GLU A 336 -18.70 -23.42 18.29
CA GLU A 336 -17.59 -24.04 19.02
C GLU A 336 -16.47 -23.05 19.40
N GLN A 337 -16.47 -21.82 18.85
CA GLN A 337 -15.43 -20.83 19.11
C GLN A 337 -15.67 -20.11 20.45
N PRO A 338 -14.67 -20.05 21.36
CA PRO A 338 -14.79 -19.28 22.59
C PRO A 338 -15.00 -17.78 22.35
N GLU A 339 -15.67 -17.12 23.28
CA GLU A 339 -15.85 -15.67 23.27
C GLU A 339 -14.49 -14.95 23.28
N ARG A 340 -14.36 -13.93 22.42
CA ARG A 340 -13.15 -13.11 22.32
C ARG A 340 -13.07 -12.15 23.50
N ALA A 341 -11.85 -11.95 24.01
CA ALA A 341 -11.63 -10.88 24.99
C ALA A 341 -11.97 -9.51 24.35
N PRO A 342 -12.56 -8.55 25.09
CA PRO A 342 -12.96 -7.26 24.51
C PRO A 342 -11.82 -6.54 23.77
N VAL A 343 -10.58 -6.61 24.26
CA VAL A 343 -9.40 -6.00 23.63
C VAL A 343 -9.07 -6.56 22.24
N GLN A 344 -9.65 -7.71 21.86
CA GLN A 344 -9.45 -8.42 20.60
C GLN A 344 -10.63 -8.28 19.63
N THR A 345 -11.68 -7.52 19.97
CA THR A 345 -12.86 -7.31 19.11
C THR A 345 -12.73 -6.02 18.31
N LEU A 346 -13.27 -6.03 17.09
CA LEU A 346 -13.35 -4.84 16.24
C LEU A 346 -14.24 -3.77 16.87
N ALA A 347 -15.35 -4.17 17.50
CA ALA A 347 -16.25 -3.25 18.18
C ALA A 347 -15.52 -2.43 19.25
N LYS A 348 -14.66 -3.07 20.07
CA LYS A 348 -13.88 -2.36 21.08
C LYS A 348 -12.83 -1.45 20.45
N PHE A 349 -12.12 -1.92 19.42
CA PHE A 349 -11.16 -1.10 18.69
C PHE A 349 -11.82 0.15 18.07
N ASP A 350 -12.98 -0.01 17.43
CA ASP A 350 -13.72 1.07 16.79
C ASP A 350 -14.28 2.07 17.81
N SER A 351 -14.74 1.59 18.98
CA SER A 351 -15.19 2.44 20.08
C SER A 351 -14.12 3.41 20.60
N GLU A 352 -12.85 3.07 20.40
CA GLU A 352 -11.72 3.92 20.71
C GLU A 352 -11.30 4.68 19.44
N PHE A 353 -10.76 4.00 18.43
CA PHE A 353 -10.07 4.64 17.31
C PHE A 353 -10.97 5.22 16.21
N ARG A 354 -12.26 4.84 16.12
CA ARG A 354 -13.21 5.34 15.09
C ARG A 354 -14.35 6.18 15.64
N ASN A 355 -14.37 6.47 16.92
CA ASN A 355 -15.48 7.17 17.59
C ASN A 355 -15.44 8.71 17.44
N GLY A 356 -14.88 9.21 16.34
CA GLY A 356 -14.79 10.66 16.07
C GLY A 356 -13.93 11.46 17.06
N LEU A 357 -13.21 10.80 17.98
CA LEU A 357 -12.41 11.48 19.01
C LEU A 357 -11.13 12.11 18.43
N GLY A 358 -10.66 11.65 17.27
CA GLY A 358 -9.50 12.22 16.57
C GLY A 358 -8.27 12.31 17.46
N TYR A 359 -7.80 13.52 17.74
CA TYR A 359 -6.68 13.74 18.65
C TYR A 359 -7.06 13.55 20.13
N HIS A 360 -8.33 13.64 20.49
CA HIS A 360 -8.83 13.58 21.86
C HIS A 360 -9.06 12.16 22.38
N GLN A 361 -8.44 11.15 21.75
CA GLN A 361 -8.45 9.76 22.21
C GLN A 361 -8.07 9.66 23.69
N PRO A 362 -8.82 8.88 24.50
CA PRO A 362 -8.52 8.65 25.90
C PRO A 362 -7.32 7.72 26.07
N ALA A 363 -6.59 7.90 27.18
CA ALA A 363 -5.58 6.95 27.60
C ALA A 363 -6.26 5.81 28.37
N GLY A 364 -6.53 4.70 27.69
CA GLY A 364 -7.22 3.52 28.22
C GLY A 364 -6.34 2.26 28.16
N PRO A 365 -6.81 1.13 28.72
CA PRO A 365 -6.04 -0.12 28.73
C PRO A 365 -5.63 -0.61 27.34
N LEU A 366 -6.52 -0.56 26.34
CA LEU A 366 -6.20 -1.01 24.97
C LEU A 366 -5.11 -0.15 24.32
N SER A 367 -5.19 1.18 24.43
CA SER A 367 -4.14 2.07 23.92
C SER A 367 -2.79 1.89 24.63
N ALA A 368 -2.76 1.37 25.87
CA ALA A 368 -1.53 1.02 26.57
C ALA A 368 -0.89 -0.31 26.11
N MET A 369 -1.66 -1.21 25.48
CA MET A 369 -1.15 -2.50 25.00
C MET A 369 -0.37 -2.39 23.68
N GLY A 370 -0.56 -1.31 22.92
CA GLY A 370 0.08 -1.15 21.60
C GLY A 370 -0.43 -2.14 20.54
N VAL A 371 -1.65 -2.67 20.71
CA VAL A 371 -2.26 -3.64 19.79
C VAL A 371 -3.27 -2.93 18.89
N MET A 372 -3.24 -3.28 17.60
CA MET A 372 -4.24 -2.86 16.63
C MET A 372 -5.04 -4.07 16.16
N ALA A 373 -6.35 -3.90 15.96
CA ALA A 373 -7.15 -4.95 15.38
C ALA A 373 -6.71 -5.25 13.93
N SER A 374 -6.77 -6.52 13.53
CA SER A 374 -6.36 -6.99 12.21
C SER A 374 -7.38 -6.63 11.14
N GLY A 375 -6.91 -6.30 9.93
CA GLY A 375 -7.76 -6.12 8.75
C GLY A 375 -8.80 -4.99 8.84
N THR A 376 -8.63 -4.03 9.77
CA THR A 376 -9.54 -2.89 9.93
C THR A 376 -9.57 -2.00 8.69
N GLY A 377 -8.52 -2.00 7.86
CA GLY A 377 -8.48 -1.24 6.61
C GLY A 377 -9.71 -1.45 5.72
N ALA A 378 -10.26 -2.68 5.67
CA ALA A 378 -11.36 -3.02 4.77
C ALA A 378 -12.60 -2.14 4.89
N THR A 379 -12.83 -1.52 6.05
CA THR A 379 -13.97 -0.63 6.33
C THR A 379 -13.61 0.86 6.28
N GLN A 380 -12.34 1.20 6.03
CA GLN A 380 -11.86 2.58 5.97
C GLN A 380 -11.98 3.15 4.55
N SER A 381 -13.14 3.76 4.26
CA SER A 381 -13.39 4.42 2.98
C SER A 381 -12.34 5.47 2.60
N LYS A 382 -12.04 5.55 1.30
CA LYS A 382 -11.17 6.56 0.69
C LYS A 382 -11.94 7.57 -0.18
N TYR A 383 -13.27 7.56 -0.12
CA TYR A 383 -14.13 8.54 -0.80
C TYR A 383 -13.73 9.99 -0.50
N VAL A 384 -13.31 10.27 0.73
CA VAL A 384 -12.93 11.61 1.20
C VAL A 384 -11.68 12.16 0.50
N ALA A 385 -10.77 11.28 0.05
CA ALA A 385 -9.46 11.68 -0.47
C ALA A 385 -9.37 11.72 -2.00
N ARG A 386 -10.28 11.03 -2.71
CA ARG A 386 -10.26 10.95 -4.18
C ARG A 386 -11.26 11.90 -4.83
N ARG A 387 -10.88 12.41 -6.01
CA ARG A 387 -11.74 13.25 -6.88
C ARG A 387 -12.23 12.52 -8.12
N GLU A 388 -11.45 11.54 -8.56
CA GLU A 388 -11.76 10.71 -9.69
C GLU A 388 -11.70 9.24 -9.26
N THR A 389 -12.54 8.43 -9.87
CA THR A 389 -12.61 6.98 -9.65
C THR A 389 -12.65 6.29 -11.01
N PRO A 390 -12.09 5.07 -11.17
CA PRO A 390 -12.24 4.35 -12.41
C PRO A 390 -13.68 3.84 -12.58
N VAL A 391 -14.19 3.86 -13.80
CA VAL A 391 -15.38 3.12 -14.22
C VAL A 391 -14.98 1.97 -15.11
N TYR A 392 -15.61 0.81 -14.91
CA TYR A 392 -15.37 -0.40 -15.70
C TYR A 392 -16.33 -0.48 -16.88
N ILE A 393 -15.77 -0.71 -18.06
CA ILE A 393 -16.48 -0.86 -19.34
C ILE A 393 -16.38 -2.34 -19.72
N ALA A 394 -17.43 -3.08 -19.42
CA ALA A 394 -17.44 -4.54 -19.45
C ALA A 394 -17.20 -5.10 -20.86
N GLU A 395 -17.69 -4.42 -21.88
CA GLU A 395 -17.65 -4.79 -23.29
C GLU A 395 -16.21 -4.87 -23.80
N ASN A 396 -15.35 -3.99 -23.29
CA ASN A 396 -13.96 -3.84 -23.68
C ASN A 396 -13.01 -4.82 -22.97
N CYS A 397 -13.47 -5.46 -21.90
CA CYS A 397 -12.63 -6.29 -21.05
C CYS A 397 -12.18 -7.59 -21.72
N THR A 398 -10.87 -7.86 -21.67
CA THR A 398 -10.26 -9.09 -22.19
C THR A 398 -9.94 -10.12 -21.10
N GLN A 399 -10.18 -9.79 -19.83
CA GLN A 399 -9.82 -10.60 -18.66
C GLN A 399 -8.30 -10.90 -18.58
N CYS A 400 -7.45 -9.93 -18.93
CA CYS A 400 -5.98 -10.05 -18.84
C CYS A 400 -5.42 -10.04 -17.41
N MET A 401 -6.24 -9.63 -16.43
CA MET A 401 -5.94 -9.51 -15.00
C MET A 401 -4.90 -8.43 -14.61
N GLU A 402 -4.37 -7.65 -15.56
CA GLU A 402 -3.28 -6.70 -15.27
C GLU A 402 -3.71 -5.59 -14.30
N CYS A 403 -4.89 -4.99 -14.52
CA CYS A 403 -5.44 -3.96 -13.63
C CYS A 403 -5.64 -4.45 -12.19
N ILE A 404 -6.08 -5.70 -12.02
CA ILE A 404 -6.32 -6.34 -10.73
C ILE A 404 -4.98 -6.59 -10.01
N THR A 405 -3.97 -7.10 -10.73
CA THR A 405 -2.64 -7.37 -10.15
C THR A 405 -1.85 -6.10 -9.83
N ALA A 406 -2.04 -5.03 -10.60
CA ALA A 406 -1.33 -3.76 -10.40
C ALA A 406 -1.94 -2.92 -9.28
N CYS A 407 -3.23 -3.10 -8.97
CA CYS A 407 -3.95 -2.30 -7.98
C CYS A 407 -3.28 -2.35 -6.60
N PRO A 408 -2.75 -1.23 -6.07
CA PRO A 408 -2.07 -1.22 -4.78
C PRO A 408 -3.03 -1.23 -3.58
N ASP A 409 -4.32 -0.97 -3.79
CA ASP A 409 -5.28 -0.74 -2.70
C ASP A 409 -6.40 -1.77 -2.65
N THR A 410 -6.20 -2.96 -3.22
CA THR A 410 -7.21 -4.05 -3.24
C THR A 410 -8.60 -3.53 -3.64
N ALA A 411 -8.63 -2.57 -4.56
CA ALA A 411 -9.80 -1.74 -4.82
C ALA A 411 -10.67 -2.25 -5.97
N LEU A 412 -10.28 -3.38 -6.57
CA LEU A 412 -10.92 -4.03 -7.70
C LEU A 412 -11.29 -5.50 -7.37
N PRO A 413 -12.12 -5.77 -6.34
CA PRO A 413 -12.74 -7.08 -6.18
C PRO A 413 -13.31 -7.58 -7.50
N ASN A 414 -13.15 -8.86 -7.78
CA ASN A 414 -13.51 -9.43 -9.07
C ASN A 414 -13.97 -10.88 -8.90
N THR A 415 -14.77 -11.35 -9.85
CA THR A 415 -15.26 -12.73 -9.88
C THR A 415 -15.68 -13.13 -11.29
N SER A 416 -15.67 -14.44 -11.58
CA SER A 416 -16.45 -14.99 -12.68
C SER A 416 -17.56 -15.89 -12.14
N GLN A 417 -18.77 -15.77 -12.68
CA GLN A 417 -19.93 -16.54 -12.24
C GLN A 417 -20.76 -17.05 -13.42
N ASP A 418 -21.52 -18.11 -13.15
CA ASP A 418 -22.58 -18.57 -14.06
C ASP A 418 -23.69 -17.52 -14.17
N VAL A 419 -24.28 -17.41 -15.37
CA VAL A 419 -25.36 -16.45 -15.66
C VAL A 419 -26.54 -16.66 -14.69
N GLU A 420 -26.96 -17.92 -14.50
CA GLU A 420 -28.04 -18.29 -13.58
C GLU A 420 -27.75 -17.86 -12.13
N THR A 421 -26.49 -17.99 -11.67
CA THR A 421 -26.09 -17.59 -10.32
C THR A 421 -26.32 -16.10 -10.11
N ILE A 422 -25.92 -15.26 -11.07
CA ILE A 422 -26.12 -13.80 -10.98
C ILE A 422 -27.60 -13.45 -10.99
N LEU A 423 -28.37 -13.98 -11.95
CA LEU A 423 -29.80 -13.69 -12.07
C LEU A 423 -30.57 -14.15 -10.83
N SER A 424 -30.29 -15.37 -10.33
CA SER A 424 -30.95 -15.91 -9.14
C SER A 424 -30.60 -15.13 -7.88
N THR A 425 -29.36 -14.64 -7.77
CA THR A 425 -28.92 -13.79 -6.66
C THR A 425 -29.63 -12.44 -6.69
N ALA A 426 -29.79 -11.82 -7.86
CA ALA A 426 -30.58 -10.60 -8.01
C ALA A 426 -32.05 -10.81 -7.62
N ALA A 427 -32.68 -11.86 -8.14
CA ALA A 427 -34.08 -12.16 -7.84
C ALA A 427 -34.32 -12.41 -6.34
N ARG A 428 -33.46 -13.22 -5.69
CA ARG A 428 -33.63 -13.56 -4.26
C ARG A 428 -33.51 -12.35 -3.34
N ASN A 429 -32.62 -11.42 -3.69
CA ASN A 429 -32.16 -10.39 -2.76
C ASN A 429 -32.68 -8.98 -3.07
N TYR A 430 -33.27 -8.72 -4.24
CA TYR A 430 -33.69 -7.35 -4.62
C TYR A 430 -35.15 -7.24 -5.06
N ILE A 431 -35.93 -8.32 -5.03
CA ILE A 431 -37.34 -8.31 -5.42
C ILE A 431 -38.23 -8.27 -4.18
N ASN A 432 -38.97 -7.19 -3.99
CA ASN A 432 -39.75 -6.97 -2.77
C ASN A 432 -40.94 -7.91 -2.65
N ASN A 433 -41.67 -8.16 -3.74
CA ASN A 433 -42.86 -9.02 -3.72
C ASN A 433 -42.47 -10.51 -3.62
N PRO A 434 -42.80 -11.23 -2.52
CA PRO A 434 -42.40 -12.62 -2.33
C PRO A 434 -43.01 -13.59 -3.36
N GLU A 435 -44.23 -13.36 -3.81
CA GLU A 435 -44.92 -14.23 -4.78
C GLU A 435 -44.29 -14.06 -6.17
N GLU A 436 -44.10 -12.81 -6.60
CA GLU A 436 -43.47 -12.51 -7.89
C GLU A 436 -41.98 -12.89 -7.90
N ARG A 437 -41.29 -12.86 -6.75
CA ARG A 437 -39.94 -13.38 -6.59
C ARG A 437 -39.87 -14.88 -6.93
N VAL A 438 -40.82 -15.68 -6.46
CA VAL A 438 -40.88 -17.12 -6.78
C VAL A 438 -41.17 -17.31 -8.27
N THR A 439 -42.12 -16.57 -8.83
CA THR A 439 -42.43 -16.61 -10.28
C THR A 439 -41.21 -16.25 -11.12
N LEU A 440 -40.47 -15.20 -10.77
CA LEU A 440 -39.26 -14.80 -11.47
C LEU A 440 -38.17 -15.87 -11.35
N LEU A 441 -37.93 -16.44 -10.17
CA LEU A 441 -36.98 -17.53 -9.97
C LEU A 441 -37.29 -18.75 -10.84
N GLN A 442 -38.58 -19.06 -11.07
CA GLN A 442 -39.00 -20.14 -11.97
C GLN A 442 -38.78 -19.79 -13.46
N ALA A 443 -38.81 -18.50 -13.81
CA ALA A 443 -38.57 -18.03 -15.17
C ALA A 443 -37.06 -17.91 -15.52
N ILE A 444 -36.18 -17.76 -14.53
CA ILE A 444 -34.74 -17.55 -14.73
C ILE A 444 -34.07 -18.58 -15.64
N PRO A 445 -34.33 -19.90 -15.56
CA PRO A 445 -33.71 -20.85 -16.48
C PRO A 445 -33.99 -20.55 -17.96
N GLU A 446 -35.20 -20.09 -18.29
CA GLU A 446 -35.54 -19.70 -19.67
C GLU A 446 -34.93 -18.34 -20.04
N ILE A 447 -34.92 -17.38 -19.11
CA ILE A 447 -34.25 -16.07 -19.29
C ILE A 447 -32.76 -16.27 -19.54
N GLU A 448 -32.10 -17.15 -18.77
CA GLU A 448 -30.70 -17.49 -18.90
C GLU A 448 -30.39 -18.07 -20.28
N LYS A 449 -31.19 -19.05 -20.71
CA LYS A 449 -31.05 -19.68 -22.03
C LYS A 449 -31.18 -18.67 -23.17
N GLN A 450 -32.22 -17.82 -23.14
CA GLN A 450 -32.43 -16.79 -24.15
C GLN A 450 -31.35 -15.70 -24.10
N SER A 451 -30.90 -15.33 -22.90
CA SER A 451 -29.78 -14.39 -22.73
C SER A 451 -28.52 -14.95 -23.38
N ARG A 452 -28.23 -16.25 -23.17
CA ARG A 452 -27.08 -16.94 -23.75
C ARG A 452 -27.15 -17.01 -25.27
N GLU A 453 -28.31 -17.28 -25.85
CA GLU A 453 -28.53 -17.25 -27.30
C GLU A 453 -28.20 -15.87 -27.88
N GLN A 454 -28.71 -14.79 -27.27
CA GLN A 454 -28.39 -13.42 -27.68
C GLN A 454 -26.90 -13.06 -27.45
N MET A 455 -26.28 -13.54 -26.37
CA MET A 455 -24.86 -13.34 -26.13
C MET A 455 -24.01 -14.01 -27.22
N VAL A 456 -24.35 -15.24 -27.61
CA VAL A 456 -23.65 -15.97 -28.68
C VAL A 456 -23.82 -15.24 -30.02
N GLU A 457 -25.03 -14.79 -30.34
CA GLU A 457 -25.31 -13.99 -31.53
C GLU A 457 -24.51 -12.68 -31.53
N SER A 458 -24.51 -11.96 -30.42
CA SER A 458 -23.76 -10.71 -30.22
C SER A 458 -22.26 -10.91 -30.44
N VAL A 459 -21.67 -11.97 -29.85
CA VAL A 459 -20.26 -12.31 -30.05
C VAL A 459 -19.96 -12.65 -31.51
N GLN A 460 -20.83 -13.41 -32.18
CA GLN A 460 -20.66 -13.77 -33.59
C GLN A 460 -20.76 -12.54 -34.51
N ALA A 461 -21.66 -11.62 -34.19
CA ALA A 461 -21.86 -10.35 -34.89
C ALA A 461 -20.77 -9.31 -34.58
N LYS A 462 -19.89 -9.57 -33.59
CA LYS A 462 -18.94 -8.58 -33.03
C LYS A 462 -19.66 -7.32 -32.55
N SER A 463 -20.82 -7.50 -31.93
CA SER A 463 -21.58 -6.45 -31.28
C SER A 463 -21.09 -6.26 -29.84
N ASP A 464 -21.19 -5.03 -29.35
CA ASP A 464 -20.87 -4.65 -27.97
C ASP A 464 -22.14 -4.50 -27.12
N LYS A 465 -23.20 -5.29 -27.41
CA LYS A 465 -24.47 -5.23 -26.69
C LYS A 465 -24.24 -5.59 -25.20
N PRO A 466 -24.51 -4.69 -24.24
CA PRO A 466 -24.36 -4.97 -22.82
C PRO A 466 -25.25 -6.14 -22.36
N PHE A 467 -24.77 -6.93 -21.40
CA PHE A 467 -25.56 -8.03 -20.84
C PHE A 467 -26.82 -7.54 -20.12
N SER A 468 -26.74 -6.37 -19.45
CA SER A 468 -27.88 -5.73 -18.79
C SER A 468 -29.02 -5.41 -19.76
N ASP A 469 -28.70 -5.01 -20.98
CA ASP A 469 -29.67 -4.66 -22.01
C ASP A 469 -30.38 -5.93 -22.52
N ILE A 470 -29.64 -7.02 -22.72
CA ILE A 470 -30.19 -8.34 -23.08
C ILE A 470 -31.21 -8.78 -22.03
N VAL A 471 -30.84 -8.75 -20.75
CA VAL A 471 -31.72 -9.17 -19.65
C VAL A 471 -32.94 -8.25 -19.56
N SER A 472 -32.76 -6.93 -19.69
CA SER A 472 -33.86 -5.97 -19.61
C SER A 472 -34.89 -6.14 -20.72
N GLU A 473 -34.45 -6.41 -21.95
CA GLU A 473 -35.35 -6.73 -23.07
C GLU A 473 -36.18 -7.99 -22.76
N LEU A 474 -35.53 -9.08 -22.31
CA LEU A 474 -36.21 -10.34 -21.99
C LEU A 474 -37.21 -10.19 -20.83
N VAL A 475 -36.82 -9.48 -19.77
CA VAL A 475 -37.66 -9.26 -18.59
C VAL A 475 -38.86 -8.36 -18.90
N SER A 476 -38.69 -7.38 -19.79
CA SER A 476 -39.78 -6.50 -20.21
C SER A 476 -40.95 -7.27 -20.84
N GLY A 477 -40.65 -8.35 -21.55
CA GLY A 477 -41.62 -9.23 -22.22
C GLY A 477 -42.36 -10.22 -21.32
N LEU A 478 -42.06 -10.28 -20.02
CA LEU A 478 -42.74 -11.20 -19.09
C LEU A 478 -44.15 -10.68 -18.75
N GLU A 479 -45.19 -11.48 -18.97
CA GLU A 479 -46.59 -11.08 -18.71
C GLU A 479 -47.04 -11.33 -17.25
N ASN A 480 -46.39 -12.24 -16.53
CA ASN A 480 -46.85 -12.74 -15.22
C ASN A 480 -46.20 -12.06 -14.01
N ILE A 481 -45.51 -10.94 -14.21
CA ILE A 481 -44.90 -10.13 -13.13
C ILE A 481 -45.22 -8.65 -13.37
N SER A 482 -45.31 -7.88 -12.29
CA SER A 482 -45.64 -6.46 -12.33
C SER A 482 -44.51 -5.62 -12.94
N ASP A 483 -44.85 -4.44 -13.47
CA ASP A 483 -43.86 -3.48 -13.97
C ASP A 483 -42.89 -3.01 -12.87
N GLU A 484 -43.30 -3.04 -11.60
CA GLU A 484 -42.44 -2.72 -10.47
C GLU A 484 -41.37 -3.79 -10.27
N THR A 485 -41.74 -5.07 -10.20
CA THR A 485 -40.79 -6.19 -10.12
C THR A 485 -39.82 -6.20 -11.31
N LYS A 486 -40.31 -5.88 -12.52
CA LYS A 486 -39.45 -5.73 -13.71
C LYS A 486 -38.42 -4.62 -13.52
N LYS A 487 -38.83 -3.46 -13.00
CA LYS A 487 -37.91 -2.33 -12.71
C LYS A 487 -36.92 -2.67 -11.60
N GLU A 488 -37.35 -3.34 -10.53
CA GLU A 488 -36.47 -3.78 -9.45
C GLU A 488 -35.38 -4.71 -10.00
N PHE A 489 -35.77 -5.74 -10.76
CA PHE A 489 -34.84 -6.71 -11.32
C PHE A 489 -33.89 -6.11 -12.36
N SER A 490 -34.43 -5.43 -13.37
CA SER A 490 -33.60 -4.75 -14.39
C SER A 490 -32.74 -3.64 -13.78
N GLY A 491 -33.23 -2.96 -12.74
CA GLY A 491 -32.55 -1.87 -12.05
C GLY A 491 -31.29 -2.33 -11.30
N ILE A 492 -31.36 -3.47 -10.59
CA ILE A 492 -30.15 -4.03 -9.97
C ILE A 492 -29.18 -4.55 -11.03
N ILE A 493 -29.66 -5.28 -12.05
CA ILE A 493 -28.80 -5.82 -13.11
C ILE A 493 -28.07 -4.72 -13.88
N ALA A 494 -28.71 -3.57 -14.13
CA ALA A 494 -28.10 -2.42 -14.80
C ALA A 494 -26.94 -1.78 -14.02
N GLN A 495 -26.87 -1.98 -12.71
CA GLN A 495 -25.76 -1.50 -11.88
C GLN A 495 -24.59 -2.48 -11.82
N LEU A 496 -24.71 -3.68 -12.39
CA LEU A 496 -23.69 -4.72 -12.28
C LEU A 496 -22.66 -4.68 -13.44
N PRO A 497 -21.36 -4.80 -13.13
CA PRO A 497 -20.29 -4.80 -14.13
C PRO A 497 -20.13 -6.17 -14.81
N LEU A 498 -20.96 -6.51 -15.80
CA LEU A 498 -21.07 -7.88 -16.34
C LEU A 498 -20.48 -8.03 -17.76
N ALA A 499 -19.27 -8.60 -17.89
CA ALA A 499 -18.60 -8.82 -19.17
C ALA A 499 -18.76 -10.24 -19.71
N TYR A 500 -19.08 -10.35 -21.00
CA TYR A 500 -19.10 -11.63 -21.74
C TYR A 500 -18.46 -11.53 -23.14
N SER A 501 -18.51 -10.35 -23.76
CA SER A 501 -18.16 -10.17 -25.17
C SER A 501 -16.71 -10.55 -25.45
N ASN A 502 -15.73 -9.91 -24.81
CA ASN A 502 -14.30 -10.08 -25.11
C ASN A 502 -13.52 -10.98 -24.12
N VAL A 503 -14.19 -11.54 -23.11
CA VAL A 503 -13.62 -12.42 -22.09
C VAL A 503 -13.54 -13.88 -22.55
N THR A 504 -12.58 -14.16 -23.44
CA THR A 504 -12.50 -15.44 -24.16
C THR A 504 -12.40 -16.65 -23.23
N ALA A 505 -11.64 -16.59 -22.14
CA ALA A 505 -11.45 -17.72 -21.24
C ALA A 505 -12.66 -17.99 -20.32
N ILE A 506 -13.58 -17.04 -20.20
CA ILE A 506 -14.75 -17.12 -19.31
C ILE A 506 -16.00 -17.51 -20.08
N PHE A 507 -16.21 -16.89 -21.25
CA PHE A 507 -17.38 -17.14 -22.08
C PHE A 507 -17.01 -17.94 -23.34
N ARG A 508 -16.39 -17.31 -24.35
CA ARG A 508 -16.25 -17.87 -25.71
C ARG A 508 -15.63 -19.27 -25.76
N ALA A 509 -14.52 -19.49 -25.08
CA ALA A 509 -13.81 -20.77 -25.12
C ALA A 509 -14.54 -21.87 -24.33
N VAL A 510 -15.16 -21.52 -23.20
CA VAL A 510 -15.94 -22.43 -22.37
C VAL A 510 -17.22 -22.82 -23.09
N GLU A 511 -17.96 -21.84 -23.61
CA GLU A 511 -19.20 -22.04 -24.37
C GLU A 511 -18.97 -22.88 -25.62
N LYS A 512 -17.87 -22.66 -26.34
CA LYS A 512 -17.49 -23.47 -27.50
C LYS A 512 -17.16 -24.93 -27.13
N LYS A 513 -16.51 -25.14 -25.98
CA LYS A 513 -16.09 -26.48 -25.53
C LYS A 513 -17.25 -27.26 -24.88
N SER A 514 -18.10 -26.56 -24.14
CA SER A 514 -19.19 -27.10 -23.34
C SER A 514 -20.35 -26.10 -23.36
N PRO A 515 -21.21 -26.14 -24.41
CA PRO A 515 -22.35 -25.23 -24.54
C PRO A 515 -23.20 -25.19 -23.26
N GLY A 516 -23.67 -23.99 -22.89
CA GLY A 516 -24.38 -23.75 -21.63
C GLY A 516 -23.50 -23.43 -20.43
N ASN A 517 -22.17 -23.51 -20.53
CA ASN A 517 -21.25 -23.33 -19.39
C ASN A 517 -20.44 -22.02 -19.42
N GLY A 518 -20.58 -21.18 -20.45
CA GLY A 518 -19.94 -19.86 -20.48
C GLY A 518 -20.49 -18.96 -19.36
N GLY A 519 -19.59 -18.21 -18.70
CA GLY A 519 -19.94 -17.33 -17.59
C GLY A 519 -19.83 -15.83 -17.91
N LEU A 520 -19.99 -15.03 -16.87
CA LEU A 520 -19.78 -13.58 -16.87
C LEU A 520 -18.58 -13.24 -15.99
N PHE A 521 -17.77 -12.28 -16.42
CA PHE A 521 -16.64 -11.73 -15.66
C PHE A 521 -16.95 -10.33 -15.16
N SER A 522 -16.58 -10.05 -13.90
CA SER A 522 -16.89 -8.78 -13.25
C SER A 522 -15.72 -8.20 -12.50
N ILE A 523 -15.59 -6.87 -12.58
CA ILE A 523 -14.69 -6.06 -11.74
C ILE A 523 -15.54 -5.03 -11.02
N PHE A 524 -15.54 -5.08 -9.68
CA PHE A 524 -16.25 -4.14 -8.82
C PHE A 524 -15.27 -3.09 -8.32
N VAL A 525 -15.54 -1.81 -8.57
CA VAL A 525 -14.69 -0.73 -8.06
C VAL A 525 -15.15 -0.40 -6.65
N SER A 526 -14.31 -0.70 -5.67
CA SER A 526 -14.66 -0.51 -4.26
C SER A 526 -14.35 0.89 -3.74
N ASP A 527 -14.96 1.21 -2.60
CA ASP A 527 -14.75 2.48 -1.91
C ASP A 527 -13.36 2.64 -1.25
N LEU A 528 -12.51 1.59 -1.31
CA LEU A 528 -11.09 1.62 -0.94
C LEU A 528 -10.20 2.31 -2.00
N CYS A 529 -10.73 2.52 -3.21
CA CYS A 529 -10.00 3.17 -4.30
C CYS A 529 -9.47 4.54 -3.87
N LYS A 530 -8.20 4.84 -4.17
CA LYS A 530 -7.56 6.15 -3.96
C LYS A 530 -7.51 7.02 -5.23
N GLY A 531 -8.02 6.52 -6.35
CA GLY A 531 -8.02 7.25 -7.63
C GLY A 531 -6.64 7.41 -8.26
N CYS A 532 -5.72 6.45 -8.08
CA CYS A 532 -4.34 6.57 -8.58
C CYS A 532 -4.23 6.48 -10.11
N GLY A 533 -5.18 5.81 -10.78
CA GLY A 533 -5.17 5.59 -12.22
C GLY A 533 -4.29 4.43 -12.71
N GLU A 534 -3.56 3.73 -11.83
CA GLU A 534 -2.68 2.61 -12.20
C GLU A 534 -3.44 1.53 -13.00
N CYS A 535 -4.65 1.17 -12.55
CA CYS A 535 -5.49 0.19 -13.21
C CYS A 535 -5.93 0.59 -14.63
N VAL A 536 -6.11 1.89 -14.88
CA VAL A 536 -6.42 2.46 -16.19
C VAL A 536 -5.17 2.45 -17.07
N GLN A 537 -4.02 2.85 -16.51
CA GLN A 537 -2.75 2.87 -17.23
C GLN A 537 -2.36 1.48 -17.75
N VAL A 538 -2.43 0.45 -16.91
CA VAL A 538 -2.10 -0.93 -17.34
C VAL A 538 -3.19 -1.55 -18.21
N CYS A 539 -4.43 -1.06 -18.16
CA CYS A 539 -5.47 -1.46 -19.10
C CYS A 539 -5.13 -1.00 -20.52
N GLY A 540 -4.50 0.17 -20.66
CA GLY A 540 -3.97 0.70 -21.91
C GLY A 540 -5.01 0.68 -23.04
N ASP A 541 -4.60 0.19 -24.21
CA ASP A 541 -5.43 0.16 -25.42
C ASP A 541 -6.66 -0.75 -25.33
N HIS A 542 -6.80 -1.56 -24.26
CA HIS A 542 -8.05 -2.28 -24.02
C HIS A 542 -9.19 -1.33 -23.65
N ASP A 543 -8.89 -0.21 -22.99
CA ASP A 543 -9.89 0.82 -22.64
C ASP A 543 -11.13 0.27 -21.89
N ALA A 544 -10.93 -0.76 -21.06
CA ALA A 544 -11.95 -1.36 -20.21
C ALA A 544 -12.09 -0.65 -18.85
N LEU A 545 -11.21 0.30 -18.54
CA LEU A 545 -11.27 1.13 -17.34
C LEU A 545 -10.96 2.58 -17.74
N ARG A 546 -11.76 3.55 -17.27
CA ARG A 546 -11.52 4.99 -17.50
C ARG A 546 -11.67 5.77 -16.20
N MET A 547 -10.80 6.74 -15.97
CA MET A 547 -10.98 7.68 -14.87
C MET A 547 -12.15 8.61 -15.17
N THR A 548 -13.06 8.78 -14.22
CA THR A 548 -14.16 9.75 -14.28
C THR A 548 -14.25 10.54 -12.98
N VAL A 549 -14.89 11.70 -13.04
CA VAL A 549 -15.17 12.51 -11.84
C VAL A 549 -16.10 11.71 -10.92
N GLU A 550 -15.72 11.63 -9.64
CA GLU A 550 -16.54 11.00 -8.61
C GLU A 550 -17.79 11.85 -8.35
N THR A 551 -18.97 11.21 -8.37
CA THR A 551 -20.26 11.83 -8.05
C THR A 551 -20.98 10.99 -6.99
N GLU A 552 -21.98 11.58 -6.32
CA GLU A 552 -22.74 10.86 -5.29
C GLU A 552 -23.49 9.66 -5.85
N GLU A 553 -24.06 9.83 -7.06
CA GLU A 553 -24.75 8.78 -7.80
C GLU A 553 -23.79 7.66 -8.22
N LEU A 554 -22.63 8.00 -8.78
CA LEU A 554 -21.63 7.02 -9.16
C LEU A 554 -21.13 6.24 -7.93
N ASN A 555 -20.90 6.94 -6.80
CA ASN A 555 -20.51 6.30 -5.56
C ASN A 555 -21.56 5.30 -5.07
N ALA A 556 -22.84 5.66 -5.10
CA ALA A 556 -23.93 4.77 -4.72
C ALA A 556 -24.02 3.56 -5.65
N GLN A 557 -23.92 3.74 -6.97
CA GLN A 557 -23.92 2.65 -7.96
C GLN A 557 -22.77 1.67 -7.74
N LEU A 558 -21.54 2.17 -7.58
CA LEU A 558 -20.36 1.33 -7.32
C LEU A 558 -20.47 0.58 -5.99
N THR A 559 -20.99 1.24 -4.96
CA THR A 559 -21.20 0.63 -3.63
C THR A 559 -22.28 -0.45 -3.69
N THR A 560 -23.39 -0.21 -4.38
CA THR A 560 -24.44 -1.23 -4.64
C THR A 560 -23.83 -2.47 -5.32
N ALA A 561 -23.06 -2.28 -6.39
CA ALA A 561 -22.42 -3.37 -7.11
C ALA A 561 -21.44 -4.15 -6.22
N GLN A 562 -20.70 -3.44 -5.35
CA GLN A 562 -19.81 -4.06 -4.38
C GLN A 562 -20.58 -4.89 -3.34
N ILE A 563 -21.69 -4.39 -2.80
CA ILE A 563 -22.55 -5.13 -1.87
C ILE A 563 -23.10 -6.39 -2.56
N PHE A 564 -23.59 -6.27 -3.79
CA PHE A 564 -24.03 -7.41 -4.59
C PHE A 564 -22.93 -8.47 -4.75
N SER A 565 -21.69 -8.04 -5.00
CA SER A 565 -20.56 -8.96 -5.15
C SER A 565 -20.39 -9.87 -3.94
N ARG A 566 -20.73 -9.41 -2.73
CA ARG A 566 -20.60 -10.18 -1.49
C ARG A 566 -21.56 -11.36 -1.40
N LEU A 567 -22.74 -11.24 -2.03
CA LEU A 567 -23.76 -12.29 -2.09
C LEU A 567 -23.39 -13.44 -3.04
N LEU A 568 -22.39 -13.22 -3.91
CA LEU A 568 -21.90 -14.24 -4.84
C LEU A 568 -20.91 -15.19 -4.16
N PRO A 569 -20.87 -16.47 -4.55
CA PRO A 569 -19.85 -17.41 -4.10
C PRO A 569 -18.46 -17.07 -4.67
N ASP A 570 -17.44 -17.85 -4.31
CA ASP A 570 -16.12 -17.79 -4.95
C ASP A 570 -16.20 -18.19 -6.43
N THR A 571 -15.23 -17.72 -7.23
CA THR A 571 -15.15 -18.05 -8.66
C THR A 571 -14.96 -19.57 -8.86
N PRO A 572 -15.83 -20.26 -9.60
CA PRO A 572 -15.69 -21.69 -9.88
C PRO A 572 -14.40 -22.05 -10.64
N GLN A 573 -13.82 -23.21 -10.31
CA GLN A 573 -12.60 -23.74 -10.92
C GLN A 573 -12.62 -23.76 -12.46
N LYS A 574 -13.79 -23.97 -13.08
CA LYS A 574 -13.94 -23.98 -14.56
C LYS A 574 -13.58 -22.64 -15.23
N PHE A 575 -13.62 -21.53 -14.49
CA PHE A 575 -13.29 -20.19 -14.97
C PHE A 575 -11.84 -19.77 -14.66
N LEU A 576 -11.11 -20.56 -13.85
CA LEU A 576 -9.73 -20.24 -13.46
C LEU A 576 -8.69 -20.67 -14.50
N GLY A 577 -9.12 -21.27 -15.62
CA GLY A 577 -8.24 -21.69 -16.71
C GLY A 577 -7.31 -22.82 -16.29
N LEU A 578 -5.99 -22.61 -16.39
CA LEU A 578 -4.96 -23.58 -16.01
C LEU A 578 -4.37 -23.33 -14.61
N TYR A 579 -5.03 -22.50 -13.81
CA TYR A 579 -4.76 -22.37 -12.39
C TYR A 579 -5.57 -23.41 -11.62
N GLN A 580 -4.94 -24.13 -10.71
CA GLN A 580 -5.56 -25.12 -9.83
C GLN A 580 -5.65 -24.54 -8.42
N ASP A 581 -6.87 -24.29 -7.95
CA ASP A 581 -7.09 -23.58 -6.68
C ASP A 581 -6.78 -24.42 -5.44
N ASP A 582 -6.83 -25.75 -5.56
CA ASP A 582 -6.47 -26.72 -4.54
C ASP A 582 -4.97 -27.11 -4.57
N ALA A 583 -4.28 -26.82 -5.69
CA ALA A 583 -2.89 -27.17 -5.93
C ALA A 583 -2.15 -26.09 -6.75
N PRO A 584 -2.00 -24.85 -6.23
CA PRO A 584 -1.47 -23.73 -7.00
C PRO A 584 -0.03 -23.94 -7.50
N GLN A 585 0.79 -24.73 -6.79
CA GLN A 585 2.14 -25.09 -7.21
C GLN A 585 2.20 -25.85 -8.54
N ASP A 586 1.13 -26.57 -8.88
CA ASP A 586 0.99 -27.39 -10.09
C ASP A 586 0.35 -26.60 -11.25
N SER A 587 0.06 -25.31 -11.03
CA SER A 587 -0.47 -24.42 -12.05
C SER A 587 0.59 -23.98 -13.05
N ARG A 588 0.17 -23.69 -14.29
CA ARG A 588 1.08 -23.06 -15.27
C ARG A 588 1.41 -21.63 -14.85
N GLU A 589 2.68 -21.24 -14.98
CA GLU A 589 3.18 -19.89 -14.61
C GLU A 589 2.29 -18.76 -15.14
N ALA A 590 1.93 -18.78 -16.43
CA ALA A 590 1.09 -17.75 -17.04
C ALA A 590 -0.35 -17.68 -16.48
N ALA A 591 -0.86 -18.78 -15.91
CA ALA A 591 -2.20 -18.84 -15.33
C ALA A 591 -2.24 -18.40 -13.87
N LEU A 592 -1.08 -18.24 -13.20
CA LEU A 592 -1.04 -17.90 -11.77
C LEU A 592 -1.75 -16.59 -11.44
N ARG A 593 -1.88 -15.65 -12.38
CA ARG A 593 -2.66 -14.40 -12.15
C ARG A 593 -4.13 -14.67 -11.81
N ASN A 594 -4.67 -15.80 -12.25
CA ASN A 594 -6.07 -16.16 -12.06
C ASN A 594 -6.44 -16.48 -10.61
N HIS A 595 -5.46 -16.75 -9.73
CA HIS A 595 -5.73 -16.92 -8.29
C HIS A 595 -6.40 -15.68 -7.67
N MET A 596 -6.21 -14.50 -8.27
CA MET A 596 -6.82 -13.23 -7.84
C MET A 596 -8.33 -13.15 -8.11
N MET A 597 -8.90 -14.09 -8.88
CA MET A 597 -10.37 -14.22 -9.03
C MET A 597 -11.02 -14.96 -7.87
N VAL A 598 -10.23 -15.56 -6.99
CA VAL A 598 -10.71 -16.23 -5.78
C VAL A 598 -10.70 -15.21 -4.64
N ARG A 599 -11.85 -14.95 -4.03
CA ARG A 599 -12.03 -13.82 -3.10
C ARG A 599 -11.10 -13.95 -1.91
N ARG A 600 -10.94 -15.16 -1.35
CA ARG A 600 -10.04 -15.37 -0.21
C ARG A 600 -8.60 -14.97 -0.49
N ASN A 601 -8.12 -15.25 -1.69
CA ASN A 601 -6.76 -14.88 -2.11
C ASN A 601 -6.66 -13.38 -2.37
N TYR A 602 -7.67 -12.80 -3.04
CA TYR A 602 -7.74 -11.36 -3.29
C TYR A 602 -7.76 -10.55 -1.99
N GLU A 603 -8.45 -11.04 -0.97
CA GLU A 603 -8.61 -10.35 0.33
C GLU A 603 -7.58 -10.74 1.38
N ALA A 604 -6.53 -11.49 0.99
CA ALA A 604 -5.41 -11.78 1.87
C ALA A 604 -4.66 -10.51 2.31
N LEU A 605 -4.87 -9.39 1.62
CA LEU A 605 -4.54 -8.04 2.07
C LEU A 605 -5.80 -7.19 1.90
N VAL A 606 -6.14 -6.37 2.90
CA VAL A 606 -7.34 -5.52 2.85
C VAL A 606 -6.98 -4.07 3.12
N SER A 607 -6.74 -3.34 2.04
CA SER A 607 -6.31 -1.94 2.11
C SER A 607 -7.33 -1.01 2.77
N GLY A 608 -7.03 0.28 2.82
CA GLY A 608 -7.75 1.28 3.62
C GLY A 608 -6.81 2.05 4.55
N ASP A 609 -5.53 1.70 4.50
CA ASP A 609 -4.40 2.39 5.08
C ASP A 609 -4.04 3.71 4.38
N GLY A 610 -3.05 4.40 4.95
CA GLY A 610 -2.54 5.70 4.53
C GLY A 610 -1.39 5.72 3.52
N ALA A 611 -1.11 4.63 2.80
CA ALA A 611 -0.09 4.67 1.76
C ALA A 611 -0.47 5.64 0.63
N CYS A 612 0.53 6.14 -0.11
CA CYS A 612 0.31 6.99 -1.28
C CYS A 612 -0.60 6.30 -2.31
N ALA A 613 -1.42 7.08 -3.01
CA ALA A 613 -2.08 6.63 -4.22
C ALA A 613 -1.02 6.14 -5.22
N GLY A 614 -1.17 4.90 -5.71
CA GLY A 614 -0.22 4.29 -6.64
C GLY A 614 0.98 3.60 -6.00
N CYS A 615 1.04 3.44 -4.68
CA CYS A 615 2.22 2.93 -4.00
C CYS A 615 2.71 1.57 -4.53
N GLY A 616 3.93 1.53 -5.08
CA GLY A 616 4.50 0.30 -5.66
C GLY A 616 4.78 -0.80 -4.62
N GLU A 617 4.99 -0.44 -3.35
CA GLU A 617 5.22 -1.42 -2.27
C GLU A 617 3.99 -2.33 -2.05
N LYS A 618 2.79 -1.77 -2.20
CA LYS A 618 1.57 -2.47 -1.83
C LYS A 618 1.14 -3.53 -2.85
N SER A 619 1.34 -3.32 -4.14
CA SER A 619 1.05 -4.36 -5.15
C SER A 619 1.94 -5.58 -4.91
N VAL A 620 3.21 -5.36 -4.53
CA VAL A 620 4.16 -6.42 -4.17
C VAL A 620 3.77 -7.13 -2.87
N LEU A 621 3.32 -6.38 -1.87
CA LEU A 621 2.85 -6.94 -0.60
C LEU A 621 1.55 -7.75 -0.77
N HIS A 622 0.64 -7.29 -1.64
CA HIS A 622 -0.58 -8.01 -1.99
C HIS A 622 -0.24 -9.34 -2.65
N ALA A 623 0.74 -9.37 -3.56
CA ALA A 623 1.26 -10.60 -4.15
C ALA A 623 1.77 -11.61 -3.11
N VAL A 624 2.53 -11.15 -2.11
CA VAL A 624 2.99 -12.02 -1.01
C VAL A 624 1.82 -12.63 -0.26
N ALA A 625 0.86 -11.79 0.12
CA ALA A 625 -0.28 -12.22 0.91
C ALA A 625 -1.18 -13.19 0.13
N SER A 626 -1.52 -12.84 -1.12
CA SER A 626 -2.44 -13.61 -1.96
C SER A 626 -1.87 -14.97 -2.37
N VAL A 627 -0.57 -15.03 -2.70
CA VAL A 627 0.10 -16.30 -3.03
C VAL A 627 0.23 -17.19 -1.79
N THR A 628 0.53 -16.61 -0.63
CA THR A 628 0.64 -17.39 0.61
C THR A 628 -0.72 -17.97 1.02
N GLU A 629 -1.80 -17.19 0.92
CA GLU A 629 -3.18 -17.67 1.17
C GLU A 629 -3.58 -18.75 0.16
N ALA A 630 -3.33 -18.53 -1.13
CA ALA A 630 -3.62 -19.51 -2.19
C ALA A 630 -2.95 -20.87 -1.93
N TYR A 631 -1.69 -20.86 -1.50
CA TYR A 631 -0.92 -22.08 -1.25
C TYR A 631 -1.30 -22.76 0.07
N MET A 632 -1.38 -22.00 1.17
CA MET A 632 -1.49 -22.59 2.51
C MET A 632 -2.94 -22.95 2.89
N ARG A 633 -3.96 -22.23 2.38
CA ARG A 633 -5.35 -22.48 2.77
C ARG A 633 -5.83 -23.88 2.39
N PRO A 634 -5.66 -24.36 1.14
CA PRO A 634 -6.03 -25.73 0.78
C PRO A 634 -5.26 -26.78 1.59
N LEU A 635 -3.96 -26.55 1.82
CA LEU A 635 -3.13 -27.45 2.64
C LEU A 635 -3.67 -27.57 4.07
N TYR A 636 -4.07 -26.46 4.69
CA TYR A 636 -4.64 -26.46 6.03
C TYR A 636 -5.99 -27.17 6.08
N HIS A 637 -6.85 -26.96 5.08
CA HIS A 637 -8.16 -27.64 5.02
C HIS A 637 -8.00 -29.15 4.83
N GLN A 638 -7.10 -29.60 3.94
CA GLN A 638 -6.80 -31.02 3.77
C GLN A 638 -6.21 -31.64 5.05
N LYS A 639 -5.33 -30.92 5.74
CA LYS A 639 -4.81 -31.35 7.04
C LYS A 639 -5.94 -31.47 8.08
N ALA A 640 -6.82 -30.49 8.17
CA ALA A 640 -7.94 -30.53 9.11
C ALA A 640 -8.84 -31.75 8.90
N ASP A 641 -9.18 -32.04 7.64
CA ASP A 641 -10.02 -33.21 7.30
C ASP A 641 -9.31 -34.52 7.67
N ARG A 642 -8.00 -34.61 7.39
CA ARG A 642 -7.16 -35.76 7.78
C ARG A 642 -7.07 -35.96 9.29
N LEU A 643 -6.92 -34.88 10.07
CA LEU A 643 -6.84 -34.95 11.52
C LEU A 643 -8.18 -35.34 12.15
N ARG A 644 -9.31 -34.89 11.59
CA ARG A 644 -10.66 -35.33 12.02
C ARG A 644 -10.86 -36.82 11.80
N GLU A 645 -10.54 -37.31 10.61
CA GLU A 645 -10.65 -38.74 10.30
C GLU A 645 -9.84 -39.59 11.29
N LYS A 646 -8.60 -39.18 11.59
CA LYS A 646 -7.76 -39.85 12.58
C LYS A 646 -8.34 -39.78 13.99
N ALA A 647 -8.89 -38.64 14.39
CA ALA A 647 -9.53 -38.47 15.69
C ALA A 647 -10.75 -39.38 15.84
N ASP A 648 -11.58 -39.49 14.81
CA ASP A 648 -12.77 -40.36 14.81
C ASP A 648 -12.39 -41.84 14.89
N VAL A 649 -11.35 -42.25 14.17
CA VAL A 649 -10.80 -43.62 14.24
C VAL A 649 -10.22 -43.92 15.63
N LEU A 650 -9.51 -42.96 16.22
CA LEU A 650 -8.91 -43.09 17.54
C LEU A 650 -9.97 -43.13 18.66
N GLU A 651 -11.04 -42.32 18.56
CA GLU A 651 -12.17 -42.36 19.48
C GLU A 651 -12.92 -43.69 19.41
N ALA A 652 -13.09 -44.25 18.20
CA ALA A 652 -13.83 -45.49 18.01
C ALA A 652 -13.05 -46.76 18.43
N SER A 653 -11.72 -46.76 18.33
CA SER A 653 -10.92 -48.00 18.46
C SER A 653 -9.57 -47.85 19.19
N GLY A 654 -9.22 -46.63 19.64
CA GLY A 654 -7.95 -46.34 20.29
C GLY A 654 -7.78 -47.05 21.63
N LEU A 655 -8.84 -47.17 22.43
CA LEU A 655 -8.82 -47.92 23.70
C LEU A 655 -8.49 -49.40 23.49
N ASP A 656 -9.14 -50.05 22.52
CA ASP A 656 -8.89 -51.45 22.19
C ASP A 656 -7.45 -51.67 21.70
N ARG A 657 -6.95 -50.74 20.87
CA ARG A 657 -5.56 -50.76 20.39
C ARG A 657 -4.55 -50.58 21.53
N LEU A 658 -4.80 -49.63 22.44
CA LEU A 658 -3.93 -49.36 23.57
C LEU A 658 -3.92 -50.53 24.56
N GLN A 659 -5.08 -51.15 24.81
CA GLN A 659 -5.19 -52.37 25.62
C GLN A 659 -4.44 -53.54 24.96
N LYS A 660 -4.58 -53.73 23.64
CA LYS A 660 -3.80 -54.74 22.92
C LYS A 660 -2.29 -54.53 23.07
N LEU A 661 -1.82 -53.28 22.96
CA LEU A 661 -0.40 -52.93 23.16
C LEU A 661 0.05 -53.27 24.58
N LYS A 662 -0.75 -52.92 25.59
CA LYS A 662 -0.48 -53.23 27.00
C LYS A 662 -0.33 -54.72 27.27
N ASP A 663 -1.15 -55.54 26.60
CA ASP A 663 -1.12 -56.99 26.75
C ASP A 663 0.04 -57.64 25.99
N SER A 664 0.40 -57.13 24.81
CA SER A 664 1.46 -57.70 23.97
C SER A 664 2.87 -57.21 24.31
N ASP A 665 3.01 -55.93 24.69
CA ASP A 665 4.28 -55.26 24.94
C ASP A 665 4.12 -54.17 26.05
N PRO A 666 4.16 -54.58 27.34
CA PRO A 666 3.97 -53.67 28.46
C PRO A 666 5.02 -52.56 28.55
N GLU A 667 6.26 -52.80 28.11
CA GLU A 667 7.34 -51.80 28.17
C GLU A 667 7.06 -50.67 27.17
N THR A 668 6.71 -51.01 25.93
CA THR A 668 6.33 -50.00 24.93
C THR A 668 5.04 -49.28 25.31
N TYR A 669 4.08 -49.94 25.96
CA TYR A 669 2.89 -49.29 26.51
C TYR A 669 3.24 -48.19 27.53
N VAL A 670 4.14 -48.48 28.48
CA VAL A 670 4.59 -47.49 29.47
C VAL A 670 5.30 -46.32 28.77
N LEU A 671 6.16 -46.61 27.78
CA LEU A 671 6.84 -45.57 27.02
C LEU A 671 5.86 -44.70 26.21
N TYR A 672 4.86 -45.30 25.56
CA TYR A 672 3.85 -44.61 24.78
C TYR A 672 2.99 -43.68 25.64
N THR A 673 2.45 -44.19 26.75
CA THR A 673 1.65 -43.39 27.69
C THR A 673 2.47 -42.27 28.34
N ARG A 674 3.74 -42.54 28.69
CA ARG A 674 4.69 -41.51 29.14
C ARG A 674 4.94 -40.44 28.08
N CYS A 675 5.06 -40.83 26.80
CA CYS A 675 5.25 -39.89 25.70
C CYS A 675 4.06 -38.92 25.57
N ILE A 676 2.84 -39.45 25.65
CA ILE A 676 1.60 -38.65 25.64
C ILE A 676 1.53 -37.72 26.85
N ALA A 677 1.76 -38.25 28.05
CA ALA A 677 1.77 -37.45 29.28
C ALA A 677 2.81 -36.31 29.20
N HIS A 678 4.01 -36.61 28.74
CA HIS A 678 5.08 -35.63 28.58
C HIS A 678 4.67 -34.53 27.58
N ILE A 679 4.36 -34.90 26.34
CA ILE A 679 4.30 -33.95 25.21
C ILE A 679 2.91 -33.35 25.04
N ILE A 680 1.86 -34.18 25.12
CA ILE A 680 0.48 -33.80 24.79
C ILE A 680 -0.22 -33.20 26.02
N MET A 681 -0.10 -33.86 27.18
CA MET A 681 -0.73 -33.41 28.43
C MET A 681 0.11 -32.34 29.17
N GLY A 682 1.32 -32.05 28.70
CA GLY A 682 2.18 -31.00 29.26
C GLY A 682 2.83 -31.35 30.60
N LEU A 683 2.94 -32.64 30.95
CA LEU A 683 3.56 -33.11 32.19
C LEU A 683 5.07 -33.36 32.05
N GLY A 684 5.66 -32.99 30.90
CA GLY A 684 7.10 -33.11 30.63
C GLY A 684 7.98 -32.22 31.51
N GLY A 685 9.14 -32.76 31.89
CA GLY A 685 10.20 -32.06 32.62
C GLY A 685 11.51 -31.94 31.82
N GLU A 686 12.51 -31.27 32.39
CA GLU A 686 13.84 -31.12 31.73
C GLU A 686 14.63 -32.43 31.69
N THR A 687 14.37 -33.33 32.64
CA THR A 687 14.97 -34.68 32.72
C THR A 687 13.89 -35.76 32.83
N GLU A 688 14.31 -37.02 32.76
CA GLU A 688 13.40 -38.15 33.00
C GLU A 688 12.87 -38.16 34.43
N GLU A 689 13.71 -37.82 35.42
CA GLU A 689 13.29 -37.71 36.82
C GLU A 689 12.28 -36.58 37.03
N ASP A 690 12.49 -35.40 36.41
CA ASP A 690 11.53 -34.28 36.48
C ASP A 690 10.19 -34.67 35.84
N THR A 691 10.22 -35.31 34.67
CA THR A 691 9.00 -35.80 34.02
C THR A 691 8.26 -36.81 34.90
N THR A 692 8.98 -37.77 35.49
CA THR A 692 8.39 -38.74 36.41
C THR A 692 7.77 -38.04 37.62
N HIS A 693 8.47 -37.08 38.23
CA HIS A 693 7.97 -36.33 39.37
C HIS A 693 6.69 -35.56 39.06
N ARG A 694 6.60 -34.91 37.90
CA ARG A 694 5.40 -34.18 37.46
C ARG A 694 4.21 -35.11 37.22
N MET A 695 4.45 -36.28 36.63
CA MET A 695 3.40 -37.30 36.46
C MET A 695 2.92 -37.84 37.81
N GLU A 696 3.84 -38.08 38.76
CA GLU A 696 3.49 -38.48 40.12
C GLU A 696 2.66 -37.40 40.85
N GLN A 697 3.00 -36.13 40.68
CA GLN A 697 2.24 -35.00 41.24
C GLN A 697 0.84 -34.87 40.63
N HIS A 698 0.70 -35.12 39.33
CA HIS A 698 -0.59 -35.11 38.65
C HIS A 698 -1.51 -36.24 39.15
N GLY A 699 -0.93 -37.40 39.47
CA GLY A 699 -1.68 -38.60 39.83
C GLY A 699 -1.89 -39.54 38.64
N PRO A 700 -2.55 -40.69 38.85
CA PRO A 700 -2.71 -41.73 37.84
C PRO A 700 -3.48 -41.20 36.61
N ILE A 701 -3.02 -41.56 35.42
CA ILE A 701 -3.64 -41.22 34.13
C ILE A 701 -4.25 -42.50 33.56
N SER A 702 -5.54 -42.47 33.29
CA SER A 702 -6.27 -43.61 32.70
C SER A 702 -5.99 -43.75 31.21
N ASP A 703 -6.19 -44.96 30.68
CA ASP A 703 -6.10 -45.23 29.23
C ASP A 703 -7.10 -44.37 28.43
N GLU A 704 -8.26 -44.06 29.02
CA GLU A 704 -9.25 -43.15 28.45
C GLU A 704 -8.73 -41.70 28.37
N GLU A 705 -8.08 -41.20 29.41
CA GLU A 705 -7.45 -39.88 29.38
C GLU A 705 -6.34 -39.78 28.33
N ILE A 706 -5.55 -40.84 28.13
CA ILE A 706 -4.49 -40.90 27.10
C ILE A 706 -5.11 -40.76 25.69
N ILE A 707 -6.15 -41.53 25.41
CA ILE A 707 -6.84 -41.48 24.10
C ILE A 707 -7.55 -40.13 23.92
N ASN A 708 -8.29 -39.67 24.93
CA ASN A 708 -9.01 -38.40 24.87
C ASN A 708 -8.07 -37.20 24.69
N ALA A 709 -6.86 -37.23 25.27
CA ALA A 709 -5.87 -36.18 25.08
C ALA A 709 -5.46 -36.05 23.60
N LEU A 710 -5.23 -37.17 22.89
CA LEU A 710 -4.93 -37.17 21.46
C LEU A 710 -6.13 -36.70 20.63
N VAL A 711 -7.31 -37.27 20.87
CA VAL A 711 -8.55 -36.90 20.15
C VAL A 711 -8.81 -35.39 20.30
N ALA A 712 -8.71 -34.85 21.51
CA ALA A 712 -8.93 -33.43 21.77
C ALA A 712 -7.93 -32.54 21.02
N VAL A 713 -6.64 -32.89 21.02
CA VAL A 713 -5.62 -32.10 20.30
C VAL A 713 -5.81 -32.17 18.78
N LEU A 714 -6.11 -33.35 18.23
CA LEU A 714 -6.38 -33.51 16.79
C LEU A 714 -7.63 -32.72 16.36
N ARG A 715 -8.73 -32.80 17.11
CA ARG A 715 -9.96 -32.05 16.82
C ARG A 715 -9.76 -30.55 16.95
N GLN A 716 -9.05 -30.09 17.98
CA GLN A 716 -8.73 -28.67 18.15
C GLN A 716 -7.84 -28.14 17.02
N ASP A 717 -6.83 -28.90 16.60
CA ASP A 717 -5.95 -28.49 15.50
C ASP A 717 -6.71 -28.47 14.17
N ALA A 718 -7.59 -29.45 13.93
CA ALA A 718 -8.48 -29.44 12.77
C ALA A 718 -9.43 -28.23 12.75
N PHE A 719 -10.08 -27.93 13.88
CA PHE A 719 -10.92 -26.75 14.04
C PHE A 719 -10.12 -25.47 13.76
N ASN A 720 -8.93 -25.36 14.34
CA ASN A 720 -8.05 -24.22 14.10
C ASN A 720 -7.69 -24.08 12.63
N HIS A 721 -7.45 -25.16 11.89
CA HIS A 721 -7.06 -25.10 10.49
C HIS A 721 -8.19 -24.78 9.51
N LYS A 722 -9.46 -25.06 9.85
CA LYS A 722 -10.58 -24.97 8.89
C LYS A 722 -11.74 -24.08 9.34
N ASP A 723 -12.08 -24.07 10.61
CA ASP A 723 -13.36 -23.53 11.09
C ASP A 723 -13.22 -22.32 12.01
N LEU A 724 -12.02 -22.02 12.53
CA LEU A 724 -11.79 -20.80 13.30
C LEU A 724 -12.10 -19.55 12.46
N GLN A 725 -12.95 -18.67 12.98
CA GLN A 725 -13.08 -17.30 12.51
C GLN A 725 -11.95 -16.49 13.12
N SER A 726 -10.82 -16.36 12.42
CA SER A 726 -9.64 -15.64 12.93
C SER A 726 -9.82 -14.12 12.95
N LEU A 727 -10.69 -13.58 12.09
CA LEU A 727 -11.01 -12.15 11.99
C LEU A 727 -12.46 -11.90 12.37
N ASP A 728 -12.66 -11.03 13.34
CA ASP A 728 -13.98 -10.66 13.85
C ASP A 728 -14.89 -10.15 12.71
N GLY A 729 -16.14 -10.63 12.68
CA GLY A 729 -17.16 -10.25 11.70
C GLY A 729 -16.91 -10.69 10.25
N ARG A 730 -16.04 -11.69 10.00
CA ARG A 730 -15.74 -12.23 8.67
C ARG A 730 -15.93 -13.73 8.58
N ASP A 731 -15.90 -14.30 7.39
CA ASP A 731 -16.06 -15.75 7.20
C ASP A 731 -15.04 -16.57 8.02
N ALA A 732 -15.54 -17.64 8.64
CA ALA A 732 -14.74 -18.70 9.22
C ALA A 732 -13.97 -19.43 8.12
N ARG A 733 -12.62 -19.39 8.18
CA ARG A 733 -11.75 -20.06 7.20
C ARG A 733 -10.60 -20.82 7.84
N GLY A 734 -10.51 -20.79 9.16
CA GLY A 734 -9.39 -21.26 9.95
C GLY A 734 -8.43 -20.14 10.35
N GLN A 735 -7.36 -20.57 11.01
CA GLN A 735 -6.27 -19.75 11.49
C GLN A 735 -5.55 -19.05 10.33
N SER A 736 -4.74 -18.07 10.70
CA SER A 736 -3.94 -17.34 9.71
C SER A 736 -2.92 -18.26 9.03
N VAL A 737 -2.76 -18.09 7.72
CA VAL A 737 -1.79 -18.86 6.92
C VAL A 737 -0.35 -18.39 7.10
N MET A 738 -0.16 -17.21 7.68
CA MET A 738 1.16 -16.58 7.79
C MET A 738 1.27 -15.63 8.98
N PHE A 739 2.51 -15.33 9.34
CA PHE A 739 2.90 -14.27 10.25
C PHE A 739 3.76 -13.27 9.49
N MET A 740 3.78 -12.02 9.94
CA MET A 740 4.59 -10.99 9.32
C MET A 740 5.31 -10.14 10.37
N GLY A 741 6.63 -10.12 10.33
CA GLY A 741 7.44 -9.17 11.08
C GLY A 741 8.05 -8.14 10.13
N ALA A 742 7.93 -6.87 10.51
CA ALA A 742 8.28 -5.76 9.65
C ALA A 742 9.35 -4.85 10.28
N SER A 743 10.35 -4.50 9.48
CA SER A 743 11.29 -3.43 9.81
C SER A 743 10.69 -2.07 9.50
N THR A 744 10.92 -1.12 10.41
CA THR A 744 10.39 0.26 10.33
C THR A 744 10.66 0.91 8.97
N GLY A 745 9.63 1.48 8.33
CA GLY A 745 9.72 2.08 7.01
C GLY A 745 8.34 2.53 6.49
N CYS A 746 8.19 2.77 5.19
CA CYS A 746 6.87 3.10 4.62
C CYS A 746 5.85 1.98 4.93
N ASN A 747 6.24 0.73 4.73
CA ASN A 747 5.44 -0.45 5.06
C ASN A 747 4.86 -0.47 6.48
N THR A 748 5.61 0.00 7.48
CA THR A 748 5.11 0.02 8.86
C THR A 748 4.27 1.26 9.13
N VAL A 749 4.56 2.40 8.49
CA VAL A 749 3.74 3.60 8.64
C VAL A 749 2.32 3.37 8.14
N TYR A 750 2.15 2.83 6.93
CA TYR A 750 0.81 2.49 6.46
C TYR A 750 0.27 1.19 7.07
N GLY A 751 1.14 0.28 7.55
CA GLY A 751 0.73 -0.98 8.19
C GLY A 751 0.25 -0.84 9.64
N SER A 752 0.69 0.20 10.37
CA SER A 752 0.49 0.34 11.82
C SER A 752 0.08 1.74 12.29
N THR A 753 -0.58 2.51 11.41
CA THR A 753 -1.23 3.77 11.80
C THR A 753 -2.73 3.52 12.02
N PRO A 754 -3.23 3.62 13.27
CA PRO A 754 -4.67 3.51 13.53
C PRO A 754 -5.47 4.62 12.82
N PRO A 755 -6.71 4.33 12.39
CA PRO A 755 -7.42 3.05 12.57
C PRO A 755 -7.19 2.03 11.44
N GLY A 756 -6.46 2.36 10.36
CA GLY A 756 -6.38 1.54 9.16
C GLY A 756 -5.23 0.52 9.17
N ASN A 757 -5.52 -0.74 9.51
CA ASN A 757 -4.58 -1.85 9.41
C ASN A 757 -4.89 -2.70 8.17
N PRO A 758 -3.97 -2.79 7.18
CA PRO A 758 -4.21 -3.56 5.97
C PRO A 758 -4.00 -5.07 6.10
N HIS A 759 -3.47 -5.54 7.24
CA HIS A 759 -3.03 -6.92 7.44
C HIS A 759 -4.11 -7.75 8.15
N PRO A 760 -4.76 -8.72 7.46
CA PRO A 760 -5.72 -9.66 8.04
C PRO A 760 -5.04 -10.88 8.70
N TYR A 761 -3.79 -10.73 9.12
CA TYR A 761 -2.96 -11.77 9.72
C TYR A 761 -2.10 -11.17 10.84
N PRO A 762 -1.51 -11.98 11.74
CA PRO A 762 -0.59 -11.50 12.75
C PRO A 762 0.56 -10.72 12.12
N TRP A 763 0.63 -9.43 12.44
CA TRP A 763 1.63 -8.51 11.93
C TRP A 763 2.27 -7.77 13.09
N MET A 764 3.59 -7.59 13.05
CA MET A 764 4.30 -6.80 14.06
C MET A 764 5.34 -5.89 13.43
N ASN A 765 5.59 -4.76 14.09
CA ASN A 765 6.78 -3.95 13.91
C ASN A 765 7.58 -3.96 15.22
N SER A 766 8.86 -4.34 15.14
CA SER A 766 9.81 -4.19 16.27
C SER A 766 10.52 -2.85 16.14
N LEU A 767 11.71 -2.81 15.53
CA LEU A 767 12.48 -1.60 15.27
C LEU A 767 12.88 -1.54 13.79
N PHE A 768 13.75 -0.59 13.44
CA PHE A 768 14.23 -0.41 12.07
C PHE A 768 15.22 -1.51 11.66
N GLN A 769 16.08 -1.93 12.58
CA GLN A 769 17.22 -2.80 12.33
C GLN A 769 16.96 -4.30 12.54
N ASP A 770 15.94 -4.69 13.32
CA ASP A 770 15.81 -6.03 13.89
C ASP A 770 14.58 -6.83 13.41
N GLY A 771 13.80 -6.31 12.46
CA GLY A 771 12.60 -6.98 11.91
C GLY A 771 12.89 -8.41 11.43
N ALA A 772 14.06 -8.67 10.85
CA ALA A 772 14.49 -10.02 10.48
C ALA A 772 14.73 -10.94 11.68
N THR A 773 15.34 -10.43 12.76
CA THR A 773 15.68 -11.23 13.94
C THR A 773 14.41 -11.65 14.69
N ILE A 774 13.49 -10.70 14.92
CA ILE A 774 12.26 -11.01 15.64
C ILE A 774 11.39 -12.01 14.86
N SER A 775 11.34 -11.87 13.53
CA SER A 775 10.62 -12.81 12.66
C SER A 775 11.25 -14.20 12.66
N TRP A 776 12.58 -14.30 12.71
CA TRP A 776 13.26 -15.57 12.87
C TRP A 776 12.88 -16.25 14.19
N LEU A 777 12.83 -15.50 15.30
CA LEU A 777 12.38 -16.02 16.60
C LEU A 777 10.91 -16.48 16.58
N MET A 778 10.04 -15.78 15.84
CA MET A 778 8.69 -16.26 15.55
C MET A 778 8.72 -17.59 14.78
N GLY A 779 9.59 -17.69 13.76
CA GLY A 779 9.78 -18.91 12.99
C GLY A 779 10.18 -20.10 13.84
N GLU A 780 11.16 -19.93 14.75
CA GLU A 780 11.57 -20.95 15.73
C GLU A 780 10.42 -21.36 16.65
N SER A 781 9.66 -20.37 17.15
CA SER A 781 8.51 -20.61 18.03
C SER A 781 7.42 -21.43 17.34
N LEU A 782 7.17 -21.14 16.05
CA LEU A 782 6.20 -21.87 15.24
C LEU A 782 6.66 -23.29 14.90
N ILE A 783 7.96 -23.54 14.71
CA ILE A 783 8.50 -24.90 14.55
C ILE A 783 8.18 -25.73 15.80
N VAL A 784 8.47 -25.20 16.99
CA VAL A 784 8.20 -25.90 18.26
C VAL A 784 6.69 -26.10 18.47
N ASN A 785 5.87 -25.09 18.15
CA ASN A 785 4.43 -25.18 18.30
C ASN A 785 3.83 -26.23 17.35
N HIS A 786 4.16 -26.16 16.05
CA HIS A 786 3.70 -27.11 15.02
C HIS A 786 4.15 -28.54 15.32
N ALA A 787 5.39 -28.72 15.79
CA ALA A 787 5.88 -30.02 16.25
C ALA A 787 4.98 -30.60 17.34
N ARG A 788 4.70 -29.83 18.41
CA ARG A 788 3.96 -30.30 19.58
C ARG A 788 2.45 -30.43 19.36
N ARG A 789 1.86 -29.53 18.58
CA ARG A 789 0.39 -29.39 18.43
C ARG A 789 -0.16 -30.10 17.20
N SER A 790 0.66 -30.35 16.20
CA SER A 790 0.22 -30.96 14.94
C SER A 790 0.96 -32.26 14.62
N VAL A 791 2.29 -32.20 14.55
CA VAL A 791 3.08 -33.33 14.03
C VAL A 791 3.16 -34.49 15.00
N VAL A 792 3.54 -34.24 16.26
CA VAL A 792 3.68 -35.29 17.28
C VAL A 792 2.33 -36.00 17.56
N PRO A 793 1.20 -35.30 17.78
CA PRO A 793 -0.09 -35.97 17.98
C PRO A 793 -0.49 -36.87 16.80
N GLU A 794 -0.29 -36.37 15.56
CA GLU A 794 -0.59 -37.15 14.36
C GLU A 794 0.29 -38.40 14.25
N ARG A 795 1.61 -38.25 14.45
CA ARG A 795 2.55 -39.39 14.43
C ARG A 795 2.26 -40.41 15.52
N LEU A 796 1.93 -39.96 16.74
CA LEU A 796 1.59 -40.87 17.84
C LEU A 796 0.29 -41.62 17.59
N SER A 797 -0.67 -40.99 16.92
CA SER A 797 -1.89 -41.65 16.47
C SER A 797 -1.58 -42.71 15.41
N ASP A 798 -0.75 -42.39 14.42
CA ASP A 798 -0.32 -43.36 13.40
C ASP A 798 0.46 -44.52 13.99
N CYS A 799 1.34 -44.26 14.96
CA CYS A 799 2.09 -45.29 15.66
C CYS A 799 1.15 -46.31 16.31
N LEU A 800 0.14 -45.85 17.06
CA LEU A 800 -0.81 -46.73 17.74
C LEU A 800 -1.76 -47.45 16.78
N MET A 801 -2.21 -46.77 15.72
CA MET A 801 -3.25 -47.30 14.85
C MET A 801 -2.70 -48.21 13.74
N GLN A 802 -1.47 -48.00 13.28
CA GLN A 802 -0.91 -48.66 12.10
C GLN A 802 0.15 -49.71 12.41
N ARG A 803 0.78 -49.69 13.60
CA ARG A 803 1.85 -50.63 13.96
C ARG A 803 1.33 -51.71 14.91
N ASP A 804 1.63 -52.97 14.63
CA ASP A 804 1.33 -54.09 15.54
C ASP A 804 2.53 -54.48 16.42
N GLU A 805 3.75 -54.10 16.05
CA GLU A 805 4.99 -54.30 16.83
C GLU A 805 5.83 -53.01 16.80
N SER A 806 6.66 -52.78 17.83
CA SER A 806 7.50 -51.58 17.94
C SER A 806 6.71 -50.27 17.74
N VAL A 807 5.57 -50.15 18.45
CA VAL A 807 4.68 -48.98 18.35
C VAL A 807 5.46 -47.69 18.59
N LEU A 808 6.33 -47.67 19.61
CA LEU A 808 7.23 -46.55 19.88
C LEU A 808 8.56 -47.06 20.43
N THR A 809 9.67 -46.45 20.01
CA THR A 809 11.01 -46.74 20.53
C THR A 809 11.56 -45.59 21.37
N ASP A 810 12.54 -45.84 22.25
CA ASP A 810 13.21 -44.78 23.03
C ASP A 810 13.80 -43.68 22.15
N LYS A 811 14.36 -44.05 21.00
CA LYS A 811 14.89 -43.10 20.01
C LYS A 811 13.78 -42.23 19.42
N GLU A 812 12.63 -42.81 19.09
CA GLU A 812 11.48 -42.04 18.60
C GLU A 812 10.93 -41.13 19.69
N TYR A 813 10.79 -41.60 20.94
CA TYR A 813 10.40 -40.76 22.07
C TYR A 813 11.37 -39.57 22.25
N PHE A 814 12.68 -39.84 22.26
CA PHE A 814 13.72 -38.82 22.36
C PHE A 814 13.60 -37.77 21.24
N ASN A 815 13.31 -38.21 20.02
CA ASN A 815 13.13 -37.33 18.86
C ASN A 815 11.82 -36.54 18.93
N LEU A 816 10.70 -37.17 19.30
CA LEU A 816 9.39 -36.51 19.38
C LEU A 816 9.37 -35.43 20.47
N ALA A 817 10.02 -35.67 21.61
CA ALA A 817 10.11 -34.69 22.70
C ALA A 817 10.90 -33.41 22.32
N ARG A 818 11.75 -33.50 21.29
CA ARG A 818 12.62 -32.41 20.80
C ARG A 818 12.46 -32.16 19.31
N LEU A 819 11.29 -32.51 18.75
CA LEU A 819 11.09 -32.51 17.31
C LEU A 819 11.23 -31.09 16.77
N ASP A 820 12.10 -30.94 15.78
CA ASP A 820 12.32 -29.71 15.02
C ASP A 820 12.22 -29.97 13.52
N ASP A 821 12.49 -28.93 12.72
CA ASP A 821 12.37 -28.97 11.27
C ASP A 821 13.37 -29.94 10.59
N ALA A 822 14.44 -30.37 11.27
CA ALA A 822 15.42 -31.28 10.70
C ALA A 822 14.86 -32.70 10.52
N LEU A 823 13.98 -33.13 11.43
CA LEU A 823 13.37 -34.48 11.44
C LEU A 823 11.92 -34.50 10.93
N MET A 824 11.40 -33.36 10.49
CA MET A 824 10.10 -33.27 9.82
C MET A 824 10.16 -33.77 8.37
N THR A 825 9.09 -34.43 7.94
CA THR A 825 8.86 -34.83 6.54
C THR A 825 8.63 -33.62 5.65
N GLU A 826 8.68 -33.79 4.33
CA GLU A 826 8.37 -32.68 3.41
C GLU A 826 6.94 -32.15 3.59
N GLN A 827 5.98 -33.03 3.84
CA GLN A 827 4.58 -32.65 4.08
C GLN A 827 4.45 -31.83 5.37
N GLU A 828 5.05 -32.29 6.47
CA GLU A 828 5.00 -31.59 7.75
C GLU A 828 5.63 -30.19 7.66
N LEU A 829 6.68 -30.02 6.84
CA LEU A 829 7.27 -28.71 6.60
C LEU A 829 6.43 -27.81 5.68
N ARG A 830 5.74 -28.38 4.69
CA ARG A 830 4.79 -27.63 3.87
C ARG A 830 3.63 -27.09 4.72
N GLU A 831 3.15 -27.90 5.66
CA GLU A 831 2.08 -27.56 6.62
C GLU A 831 2.52 -26.60 7.73
N LEU A 832 3.82 -26.35 7.90
CA LEU A 832 4.35 -25.41 8.90
C LEU A 832 3.94 -23.96 8.58
N PRO A 833 3.42 -23.15 9.53
CA PRO A 833 3.07 -21.75 9.27
C PRO A 833 4.25 -20.93 8.77
N LYS A 834 4.01 -20.06 7.77
CA LYS A 834 5.06 -19.26 7.12
C LYS A 834 5.22 -17.90 7.79
N VAL A 835 6.45 -17.45 7.99
CA VAL A 835 6.79 -16.14 8.55
C VAL A 835 7.46 -15.28 7.49
N TRP A 836 6.84 -14.14 7.20
CA TRP A 836 7.36 -13.14 6.28
C TRP A 836 8.11 -12.03 7.03
N VAL A 837 9.32 -11.73 6.59
CA VAL A 837 10.11 -10.56 7.00
C VAL A 837 9.94 -9.49 5.93
N ILE A 838 9.37 -8.33 6.28
CA ILE A 838 9.17 -7.22 5.35
C ILE A 838 10.04 -6.03 5.73
N GLY A 839 10.64 -5.36 4.75
CA GLY A 839 11.33 -4.10 4.99
C GLY A 839 11.72 -3.40 3.69
N GLY A 840 11.91 -2.08 3.79
CA GLY A 840 12.46 -1.29 2.69
C GLY A 840 13.96 -1.54 2.48
N ASP A 841 14.51 -1.01 1.40
CA ASP A 841 15.93 -1.12 1.08
C ASP A 841 16.86 -0.58 2.17
N GLY A 842 16.48 0.49 2.88
CA GLY A 842 17.26 0.98 4.02
C GLY A 842 17.29 0.04 5.22
N ALA A 843 16.18 -0.63 5.50
CA ALA A 843 16.09 -1.55 6.62
C ALA A 843 16.89 -2.83 6.35
N LEU A 844 16.65 -3.46 5.20
CA LEU A 844 17.19 -4.79 4.90
C LEU A 844 18.54 -4.74 4.16
N GLY A 845 18.82 -3.64 3.45
CA GLY A 845 20.05 -3.40 2.70
C GLY A 845 21.13 -2.68 3.48
N ASP A 846 20.79 -1.85 4.48
CA ASP A 846 21.75 -1.04 5.24
C ASP A 846 21.77 -1.44 6.72
N ILE A 847 20.98 -0.79 7.58
CA ILE A 847 21.08 -0.87 9.05
C ILE A 847 20.82 -2.27 9.60
N GLY A 848 19.89 -3.01 8.99
CA GLY A 848 19.52 -4.37 9.37
C GLY A 848 20.22 -5.45 8.54
N PHE A 849 21.10 -5.10 7.59
CA PHE A 849 21.71 -6.08 6.68
C PHE A 849 22.47 -7.18 7.42
N GLN A 850 23.15 -6.87 8.54
CA GLN A 850 23.82 -7.88 9.36
C GLN A 850 22.82 -8.91 9.92
N ASN A 851 21.65 -8.46 10.36
CA ASN A 851 20.59 -9.32 10.89
C ASN A 851 19.98 -10.18 9.79
N VAL A 852 19.69 -9.58 8.63
CA VAL A 852 19.21 -10.30 7.44
C VAL A 852 20.22 -11.38 7.02
N SER A 853 21.50 -11.02 6.93
CA SER A 853 22.61 -11.93 6.63
C SER A 853 22.64 -13.11 7.60
N LYS A 854 22.49 -12.86 8.90
CA LYS A 854 22.46 -13.93 9.92
C LYS A 854 21.25 -14.85 9.75
N VAL A 855 20.07 -14.30 9.53
CA VAL A 855 18.82 -15.05 9.38
C VAL A 855 18.84 -15.92 8.12
N ILE A 856 19.30 -15.39 6.98
CA ILE A 856 19.47 -16.17 5.75
C ILE A 856 20.40 -17.37 5.99
N LEU A 857 21.49 -17.17 6.73
CA LEU A 857 22.41 -18.26 7.06
C LEU A 857 21.80 -19.29 8.04
N GLN A 858 20.81 -18.93 8.86
CA GLN A 858 20.06 -19.92 9.66
C GLN A 858 19.19 -20.84 8.78
N ASN A 859 18.82 -20.37 7.59
CA ASN A 859 18.16 -21.14 6.54
C ASN A 859 16.90 -21.91 6.99
N ARG A 860 16.08 -21.32 7.88
CA ARG A 860 14.85 -21.96 8.36
C ARG A 860 13.78 -22.05 7.27
N PRO A 861 13.06 -23.19 7.16
CA PRO A 861 12.15 -23.48 6.06
C PRO A 861 10.87 -22.64 6.07
N ASN A 862 10.48 -22.08 7.22
CA ASN A 862 9.31 -21.21 7.34
C ASN A 862 9.61 -19.72 7.28
N VAL A 863 10.87 -19.28 7.18
CA VAL A 863 11.21 -17.85 7.13
C VAL A 863 11.40 -17.39 5.68
N LYS A 864 10.64 -16.39 5.26
CA LYS A 864 10.69 -15.79 3.92
C LYS A 864 10.91 -14.29 4.06
N ILE A 865 11.83 -13.70 3.32
CA ILE A 865 12.22 -12.28 3.46
C ILE A 865 11.88 -11.56 2.16
N LEU A 866 11.18 -10.43 2.23
CA LEU A 866 10.90 -9.55 1.11
C LEU A 866 11.46 -8.15 1.38
N MET A 867 12.36 -7.72 0.48
CA MET A 867 12.83 -6.35 0.39
C MET A 867 12.05 -5.57 -0.66
N LEU A 868 11.36 -4.53 -0.19
CA LEU A 868 10.68 -3.51 -1.00
C LEU A 868 11.73 -2.45 -1.39
N ASP A 869 12.35 -2.61 -2.56
CA ASP A 869 13.47 -1.78 -3.00
C ASP A 869 12.98 -0.51 -3.69
N THR A 870 12.81 0.56 -2.91
CA THR A 870 12.52 1.91 -3.42
C THR A 870 13.79 2.66 -3.83
N GLN A 871 14.97 2.10 -3.57
CA GLN A 871 16.29 2.69 -3.81
C GLN A 871 16.52 4.03 -3.09
N VAL A 872 15.74 4.35 -2.07
CA VAL A 872 15.85 5.54 -1.21
C VAL A 872 15.15 5.26 0.13
N TYR A 873 15.45 6.03 1.17
CA TYR A 873 14.67 5.97 2.40
C TYR A 873 13.37 6.75 2.21
N SER A 874 12.39 6.07 1.63
CA SER A 874 11.14 6.70 1.22
C SER A 874 10.41 7.38 2.38
N ASN A 875 10.38 6.77 3.57
CA ASN A 875 9.62 7.30 4.70
C ASN A 875 10.17 8.63 5.23
N THR A 876 11.49 8.77 5.27
CA THR A 876 12.18 9.91 5.91
C THR A 876 12.47 11.05 4.94
N GLY A 877 11.92 11.02 3.72
CA GLY A 877 12.03 12.10 2.73
C GLY A 877 13.06 11.86 1.63
N GLY A 878 13.35 10.60 1.29
CA GLY A 878 14.13 10.25 0.11
C GLY A 878 15.65 10.34 0.30
N GLN A 879 16.17 10.07 1.51
CA GLN A 879 17.62 9.94 1.73
C GLN A 879 18.21 8.78 0.92
N ASN A 880 19.51 8.88 0.61
CA ASN A 880 20.24 7.79 -0.01
C ASN A 880 20.33 6.56 0.90
N SER A 881 20.14 5.39 0.31
CA SER A 881 20.49 4.06 0.84
C SER A 881 21.70 3.48 0.11
N ASP A 882 22.23 2.33 0.55
CA ASP A 882 23.22 1.62 -0.27
C ASP A 882 22.60 1.04 -1.55
N SER A 883 21.27 0.86 -1.59
CA SER A 883 20.51 0.48 -2.79
C SER A 883 20.25 1.65 -3.75
N SER A 884 20.52 2.91 -3.35
CA SER A 884 20.42 4.06 -4.25
C SER A 884 21.38 3.94 -5.42
N THR A 885 20.91 4.29 -6.62
CA THR A 885 21.74 4.32 -7.84
C THR A 885 22.87 5.35 -7.70
N MET A 886 23.90 5.27 -8.56
CA MET A 886 25.03 6.23 -8.56
C MET A 886 24.61 7.68 -8.84
N LEU A 887 23.41 7.92 -9.34
CA LEU A 887 22.87 9.27 -9.51
C LEU A 887 22.38 9.86 -8.18
N GLY A 888 22.19 9.01 -7.16
CA GLY A 888 21.62 9.37 -5.87
C GLY A 888 20.10 9.55 -5.90
N GLY A 889 19.55 9.77 -4.72
CA GLY A 889 18.21 10.28 -4.46
C GLY A 889 18.21 11.79 -4.22
N TYR A 890 17.13 12.29 -3.63
CA TYR A 890 16.98 13.71 -3.41
C TYR A 890 17.79 14.23 -2.23
N ASP A 891 18.07 13.47 -1.18
CA ASP A 891 18.71 14.01 0.02
C ASP A 891 20.13 13.43 0.25
N MET A 892 20.95 14.14 1.04
CA MET A 892 22.37 13.87 1.37
C MET A 892 23.40 14.14 0.26
N ASN A 893 23.30 13.53 -0.92
CA ASN A 893 24.33 13.62 -1.98
C ASN A 893 23.75 14.10 -3.33
N GLN A 894 23.18 15.30 -3.37
CA GLN A 894 22.64 15.85 -4.61
C GLN A 894 23.75 16.29 -5.59
N PHE A 895 23.55 16.01 -6.88
CA PHE A 895 24.34 16.62 -7.95
C PHE A 895 24.17 18.16 -7.96
N GLY A 896 25.26 18.88 -8.22
CA GLY A 896 25.28 20.34 -8.31
C GLY A 896 26.68 20.88 -8.60
N ALA A 897 26.85 22.20 -8.54
CA ALA A 897 28.14 22.85 -8.80
C ALA A 897 29.26 22.37 -7.84
N ALA A 898 28.90 22.04 -6.60
CA ALA A 898 29.85 21.63 -5.55
C ALA A 898 30.01 20.10 -5.40
N SER A 899 29.15 19.29 -6.01
CA SER A 899 29.15 17.82 -5.83
C SER A 899 28.68 17.09 -7.08
N GLN A 900 29.32 15.97 -7.41
CA GLN A 900 28.91 15.08 -8.50
C GLN A 900 27.84 14.06 -8.08
N GLY A 901 27.30 14.18 -6.86
CA GLY A 901 26.31 13.26 -6.31
C GLY A 901 26.91 12.02 -5.64
N LYS A 902 26.17 10.90 -5.58
CA LYS A 902 26.61 9.64 -4.95
C LYS A 902 27.73 8.99 -5.78
N LEU A 903 28.94 8.91 -5.24
CA LEU A 903 30.11 8.37 -5.95
C LEU A 903 30.33 6.85 -5.77
N THR A 904 29.45 6.17 -5.04
CA THR A 904 29.54 4.74 -4.75
C THR A 904 28.54 3.93 -5.57
N GLU A 905 28.95 2.73 -5.99
CA GLU A 905 28.07 1.78 -6.68
C GLU A 905 26.83 1.45 -5.84
N LYS A 906 25.73 1.06 -6.49
CA LYS A 906 24.58 0.50 -5.77
C LYS A 906 24.94 -0.90 -5.27
N LYS A 907 24.64 -1.18 -4.00
CA LYS A 907 24.77 -2.51 -3.38
C LYS A 907 23.76 -3.46 -4.01
N ASN A 908 24.25 -4.56 -4.58
CA ASN A 908 23.40 -5.63 -5.11
C ASN A 908 23.03 -6.61 -3.97
N VAL A 909 22.03 -6.22 -3.15
CA VAL A 909 21.66 -6.93 -1.92
C VAL A 909 21.30 -8.40 -2.17
N ALA A 910 20.36 -8.70 -3.08
CA ALA A 910 20.00 -10.07 -3.41
C ALA A 910 21.20 -10.90 -3.87
N GLU A 911 22.05 -10.33 -4.74
CA GLU A 911 23.23 -11.04 -5.26
C GLU A 911 24.23 -11.41 -4.16
N ALA A 912 24.33 -10.62 -3.09
CA ALA A 912 25.21 -10.92 -1.96
C ALA A 912 24.85 -12.26 -1.29
N PHE A 913 23.56 -12.62 -1.26
CA PHE A 913 23.10 -13.88 -0.66
C PHE A 913 23.28 -15.10 -1.57
N THR A 914 23.69 -14.89 -2.83
CA THR A 914 24.04 -15.98 -3.75
C THR A 914 25.51 -16.41 -3.61
N SER A 915 26.24 -15.82 -2.67
CA SER A 915 27.69 -16.02 -2.53
C SER A 915 28.11 -15.86 -1.07
N GLY A 916 28.22 -16.97 -0.33
CA GLY A 916 28.71 -16.99 1.05
C GLY A 916 27.66 -17.17 2.15
N HIS A 917 26.39 -17.41 1.80
CA HIS A 917 25.27 -17.54 2.76
C HIS A 917 24.62 -18.93 2.77
N GLY A 918 25.37 -19.98 2.43
CA GLY A 918 24.84 -21.34 2.29
C GLY A 918 23.99 -21.48 1.02
N SER A 919 22.83 -22.12 1.15
CA SER A 919 21.93 -22.41 0.03
C SER A 919 20.54 -21.79 0.22
N PRO A 920 20.39 -20.45 0.32
CA PRO A 920 19.07 -19.85 0.37
C PRO A 920 18.43 -19.83 -1.03
N PHE A 921 17.10 -19.83 -1.10
CA PHE A 921 16.41 -19.43 -2.32
C PHE A 921 16.48 -17.91 -2.46
N VAL A 922 16.90 -17.38 -3.61
CA VAL A 922 17.03 -15.92 -3.81
C VAL A 922 16.36 -15.53 -5.12
N ALA A 923 15.46 -14.55 -5.09
CA ALA A 923 14.80 -14.06 -6.28
C ALA A 923 14.74 -12.52 -6.31
N GLN A 924 15.27 -11.94 -7.38
CA GLN A 924 15.04 -10.53 -7.72
C GLN A 924 13.97 -10.49 -8.82
N VAL A 925 12.78 -10.02 -8.49
CA VAL A 925 11.56 -10.15 -9.32
C VAL A 925 10.81 -8.82 -9.41
N SER A 926 10.01 -8.63 -10.45
CA SER A 926 9.28 -7.38 -10.69
C SER A 926 7.78 -7.62 -10.89
N MET A 927 6.96 -6.68 -10.39
CA MET A 927 5.52 -6.67 -10.68
C MET A 927 5.23 -6.51 -12.19
N ALA A 928 6.19 -5.96 -12.95
CA ALA A 928 6.14 -5.92 -14.41
C ALA A 928 6.02 -7.33 -15.05
N ASN A 929 6.33 -8.39 -14.31
CA ASN A 929 6.05 -9.76 -14.67
C ASN A 929 5.42 -10.51 -13.48
N ALA A 930 4.19 -10.12 -13.12
CA ALA A 930 3.44 -10.69 -11.99
C ALA A 930 3.38 -12.24 -12.01
N ALA A 931 3.22 -12.86 -13.19
CA ALA A 931 3.15 -14.33 -13.31
C ALA A 931 4.45 -15.01 -12.83
N LYS A 932 5.60 -14.51 -13.29
CA LYS A 932 6.91 -15.00 -12.88
C LYS A 932 7.20 -14.71 -11.40
N MET A 933 6.77 -13.55 -10.91
CA MET A 933 6.86 -13.18 -9.50
C MET A 933 6.06 -14.13 -8.61
N TYR A 934 4.80 -14.43 -8.96
CA TYR A 934 3.98 -15.41 -8.25
C TYR A 934 4.62 -16.80 -8.26
N LYS A 935 5.16 -17.24 -9.40
CA LYS A 935 5.85 -18.54 -9.47
C LYS A 935 7.09 -18.58 -8.57
N ALA A 936 7.92 -17.54 -8.58
CA ALA A 936 9.08 -17.47 -7.71
C ALA A 936 8.69 -17.48 -6.23
N MET A 937 7.59 -16.80 -5.86
CA MET A 937 7.05 -16.81 -4.50
C MET A 937 6.59 -18.21 -4.10
N LEU A 938 5.81 -18.90 -4.93
CA LEU A 938 5.39 -20.28 -4.69
C LEU A 938 6.60 -21.21 -4.50
N ASP A 939 7.57 -21.15 -5.42
CA ASP A 939 8.77 -21.98 -5.35
C ASP A 939 9.58 -21.71 -4.07
N GLY A 940 9.67 -20.45 -3.63
CA GLY A 940 10.33 -20.09 -2.37
C GLY A 940 9.54 -20.44 -1.11
N ILE A 941 8.20 -20.45 -1.17
CA ILE A 941 7.35 -20.92 -0.07
C ILE A 941 7.51 -22.44 0.12
N GLU A 942 7.56 -23.20 -0.98
CA GLU A 942 7.83 -24.65 -0.97
C GLU A 942 9.26 -25.02 -0.57
N TYR A 943 10.21 -24.08 -0.72
CA TYR A 943 11.60 -24.35 -0.45
C TYR A 943 11.86 -24.70 1.02
N ARG A 944 12.56 -25.83 1.26
CA ARG A 944 13.05 -26.30 2.57
C ARG A 944 14.24 -25.46 3.07
N GLY A 945 14.07 -24.15 3.07
CA GLY A 945 15.05 -23.19 3.57
C GLY A 945 14.51 -21.77 3.52
N THR A 946 15.37 -20.82 3.89
CA THR A 946 15.01 -19.41 3.83
C THR A 946 14.97 -18.94 2.38
N ALA A 947 13.93 -18.16 2.06
CA ALA A 947 13.81 -17.50 0.77
C ALA A 947 14.00 -16.00 0.94
N PHE A 948 14.77 -15.36 0.06
CA PHE A 948 14.93 -13.91 -0.02
C PHE A 948 14.41 -13.40 -1.36
N PHE A 949 13.51 -12.43 -1.30
CA PHE A 949 12.90 -11.76 -2.43
C PHE A 949 13.29 -10.28 -2.43
N GLN A 950 13.66 -9.73 -3.58
CA GLN A 950 13.86 -8.30 -3.78
C GLN A 950 12.99 -7.85 -4.96
N SER A 951 12.17 -6.82 -4.75
CA SER A 951 11.35 -6.25 -5.82
C SER A 951 11.47 -4.73 -5.86
N TYR A 952 11.54 -4.17 -7.07
CA TYR A 952 11.62 -2.74 -7.26
C TYR A 952 10.24 -2.15 -7.05
N THR A 953 10.16 -1.18 -6.16
CA THR A 953 8.89 -0.55 -5.78
C THR A 953 9.02 0.94 -5.99
N THR A 954 8.29 1.46 -6.96
CA THR A 954 8.27 2.89 -7.28
C THR A 954 7.73 3.70 -6.10
N CYS A 955 8.40 4.81 -5.78
CA CYS A 955 7.96 5.78 -4.79
C CYS A 955 7.56 7.07 -5.50
N GLN A 956 6.25 7.30 -5.65
CA GLN A 956 5.70 8.46 -6.35
C GLN A 956 6.35 9.79 -5.93
N PRO A 957 6.36 10.18 -4.63
CA PRO A 957 6.93 11.46 -4.24
C PRO A 957 8.45 11.51 -4.40
N GLU A 958 9.18 10.47 -4.00
CA GLU A 958 10.64 10.51 -3.95
C GLU A 958 11.33 10.21 -5.28
N HIS A 959 10.64 9.56 -6.22
CA HIS A 959 11.11 9.40 -7.60
C HIS A 959 10.59 10.54 -8.48
N GLY A 960 9.53 11.22 -8.02
CA GLY A 960 8.87 12.32 -8.72
C GLY A 960 8.18 11.86 -9.99
N VAL A 961 7.40 10.79 -9.87
CA VAL A 961 6.59 10.19 -10.94
C VAL A 961 5.10 10.30 -10.61
N ALA A 962 4.24 10.17 -11.63
CA ALA A 962 2.79 10.24 -11.44
C ALA A 962 2.24 9.02 -10.68
N ASP A 963 1.05 9.16 -10.09
CA ASP A 963 0.43 8.14 -9.23
C ASP A 963 0.04 6.85 -9.98
N HIS A 964 -0.01 6.85 -11.32
CA HIS A 964 -0.35 5.68 -12.15
C HIS A 964 0.87 5.02 -12.83
N MET A 965 2.09 5.31 -12.37
CA MET A 965 3.31 4.90 -13.07
C MET A 965 4.06 3.74 -12.40
N SER A 966 3.48 3.05 -11.42
CA SER A 966 4.23 2.06 -10.64
C SER A 966 4.68 0.85 -11.46
N ALA A 967 3.76 0.21 -12.20
CA ALA A 967 4.07 -0.95 -13.04
C ALA A 967 5.00 -0.58 -14.19
N ASP A 968 4.77 0.58 -14.83
CA ASP A 968 5.62 1.09 -15.90
C ASP A 968 7.05 1.33 -15.40
N GLN A 969 7.24 2.00 -14.27
CA GLN A 969 8.58 2.22 -13.72
C GLN A 969 9.27 0.92 -13.31
N ALA A 970 8.53 -0.06 -12.78
CA ALA A 970 9.06 -1.38 -12.50
C ALA A 970 9.51 -2.14 -13.77
N LYS A 971 8.81 -1.95 -14.88
CA LYS A 971 9.19 -2.48 -16.21
C LYS A 971 10.43 -1.77 -16.75
N LEU A 972 10.47 -0.44 -16.71
CA LEU A 972 11.59 0.36 -17.20
C LEU A 972 12.87 0.11 -16.38
N ALA A 973 12.77 -0.05 -15.05
CA ALA A 973 13.89 -0.40 -14.19
C ALA A 973 14.48 -1.78 -14.52
N ARG A 974 13.64 -2.78 -14.82
CA ARG A 974 14.07 -4.10 -15.30
C ARG A 974 14.76 -4.00 -16.66
N ASP A 975 14.08 -3.39 -17.63
CA ASP A 975 14.51 -3.37 -19.03
C ASP A 975 15.78 -2.53 -19.26
N SER A 976 15.98 -1.50 -18.43
CA SER A 976 17.20 -0.68 -18.41
C SER A 976 18.39 -1.30 -17.68
N ARG A 977 18.24 -2.48 -17.06
CA ARG A 977 19.25 -3.09 -16.16
C ARG A 977 19.51 -2.30 -14.87
N ALA A 978 18.65 -1.36 -14.51
CA ALA A 978 18.73 -0.73 -13.18
C ALA A 978 18.48 -1.76 -12.07
N MET A 979 17.55 -2.70 -12.30
CA MET A 979 17.34 -3.87 -11.44
C MET A 979 16.84 -5.08 -12.28
N PRO A 980 17.73 -5.87 -12.88
CA PRO A 980 17.35 -7.00 -13.73
C PRO A 980 16.76 -8.17 -12.94
N GLU A 981 15.90 -8.97 -13.53
CA GLU A 981 15.30 -10.13 -12.85
C GLU A 981 16.25 -11.34 -12.81
N PHE A 982 16.27 -12.08 -11.70
CA PHE A 982 16.88 -13.41 -11.63
C PHE A 982 16.23 -14.26 -10.53
N VAL A 983 16.32 -15.57 -10.68
CA VAL A 983 16.01 -16.55 -9.62
C VAL A 983 17.22 -17.45 -9.44
N PHE A 984 17.69 -17.58 -8.21
CA PHE A 984 18.66 -18.57 -7.75
C PHE A 984 17.90 -19.59 -6.90
N ASN A 985 17.68 -20.78 -7.47
CA ASN A 985 16.96 -21.87 -6.82
C ASN A 985 17.92 -23.05 -6.58
N PRO A 986 18.35 -23.28 -5.33
CA PRO A 986 19.26 -24.38 -4.98
C PRO A 986 18.72 -25.79 -5.30
N ARG A 987 17.41 -25.95 -5.55
CA ARG A 987 16.83 -27.23 -5.98
C ARG A 987 17.25 -27.63 -7.40
N GLY A 988 17.79 -26.68 -8.19
CA GLY A 988 18.18 -26.91 -9.58
C GLY A 988 19.48 -27.69 -9.76
N GLY A 989 20.36 -27.70 -8.76
CA GLY A 989 21.67 -28.34 -8.83
C GLY A 989 22.68 -27.74 -7.85
N GLU A 990 23.95 -28.10 -8.00
CA GLU A 990 25.03 -27.62 -7.12
C GLU A 990 25.80 -26.45 -7.73
N THR A 991 25.75 -26.27 -9.06
CA THR A 991 26.47 -25.21 -9.75
C THR A 991 25.62 -23.96 -9.94
N SER A 992 26.26 -22.79 -10.07
CA SER A 992 25.55 -21.55 -10.40
C SER A 992 24.79 -21.62 -11.73
N GLN A 993 25.30 -22.36 -12.72
CA GLN A 993 24.68 -22.46 -14.05
C GLN A 993 23.36 -23.25 -14.01
N GLU A 994 23.25 -24.25 -13.14
CA GLU A 994 22.03 -25.04 -12.95
C GLU A 994 20.98 -24.28 -12.13
N THR A 995 21.44 -23.48 -11.17
CA THR A 995 20.58 -22.84 -10.16
C THR A 995 20.12 -21.43 -10.53
N PHE A 996 20.86 -20.70 -11.39
CA PHE A 996 20.48 -19.36 -11.85
C PHE A 996 19.57 -19.38 -13.09
N ASN A 997 18.50 -18.61 -13.01
CA ASN A 997 17.57 -18.38 -14.10
C ASN A 997 17.37 -16.88 -14.33
N LEU A 998 17.75 -16.41 -15.53
CA LEU A 998 17.60 -15.01 -15.96
C LEU A 998 16.39 -14.76 -16.88
N LYS A 999 15.52 -15.77 -17.10
CA LYS A 999 14.39 -15.75 -18.04
C LYS A 999 13.28 -14.81 -17.55
N GLY A 1000 13.46 -13.52 -17.73
CA GLY A 1000 12.50 -12.46 -17.40
C GLY A 1000 12.93 -11.12 -17.97
N ASN A 1001 14.21 -11.04 -18.33
CA ASN A 1001 14.80 -9.89 -18.97
C ASN A 1001 14.79 -10.00 -20.50
N PRO A 1002 14.64 -8.88 -21.22
CA PRO A 1002 14.81 -8.87 -22.67
C PRO A 1002 16.29 -9.02 -23.08
N THR A 1003 16.53 -9.44 -24.31
CA THR A 1003 17.85 -9.52 -24.97
C THR A 1003 18.98 -10.07 -24.08
N LEU A 1004 18.85 -11.34 -23.65
CA LEU A 1004 19.68 -11.92 -22.59
C LEU A 1004 21.19 -11.99 -22.86
N ASN A 1005 21.64 -12.04 -24.12
CA ASN A 1005 23.05 -12.24 -24.50
C ASN A 1005 23.78 -10.93 -24.87
N ARG A 1006 23.20 -9.78 -24.52
CA ARG A 1006 23.69 -8.42 -24.80
C ARG A 1006 23.77 -7.63 -23.50
N ASP A 1007 24.47 -6.50 -23.52
CA ASP A 1007 24.58 -5.61 -22.37
C ASP A 1007 23.25 -4.89 -22.04
N TRP A 1008 22.51 -4.51 -23.08
CA TRP A 1008 21.31 -3.68 -22.98
C TRP A 1008 20.16 -4.28 -23.77
N TRP A 1009 18.93 -3.86 -23.46
CA TRP A 1009 17.76 -4.24 -24.26
C TRP A 1009 17.83 -3.58 -25.65
N GLU A 1010 17.80 -4.38 -26.71
CA GLU A 1010 17.68 -3.87 -28.07
C GLU A 1010 16.20 -3.76 -28.46
N THR A 1011 15.74 -2.52 -28.69
CA THR A 1011 14.35 -2.19 -29.05
C THR A 1011 14.31 -1.15 -30.17
N LYS A 1012 13.14 -0.62 -30.51
CA LYS A 1012 12.95 0.35 -31.59
C LYS A 1012 12.18 1.58 -31.10
N TYR A 1013 12.50 2.76 -31.65
CA TYR A 1013 11.65 3.93 -31.49
C TYR A 1013 10.31 3.70 -32.19
N ALA A 1014 9.21 4.12 -31.57
CA ALA A 1014 7.88 3.85 -32.10
C ALA A 1014 7.62 4.67 -33.37
N SER A 1015 8.06 5.94 -33.40
CA SER A 1015 7.88 6.83 -34.55
C SER A 1015 8.73 6.50 -35.77
N THR A 1016 9.96 6.02 -35.59
CA THR A 1016 10.91 5.84 -36.71
C THR A 1016 11.18 4.38 -37.05
N GLY A 1017 10.91 3.44 -36.14
CA GLY A 1017 11.31 2.04 -36.25
C GLY A 1017 12.82 1.79 -36.16
N GLU A 1018 13.63 2.84 -35.95
CA GLU A 1018 15.08 2.74 -35.78
C GLU A 1018 15.41 1.97 -34.51
N LYS A 1019 16.35 1.02 -34.60
CA LYS A 1019 16.81 0.22 -33.45
C LYS A 1019 17.72 1.04 -32.55
N TYR A 1020 17.56 0.88 -31.24
CA TYR A 1020 18.46 1.46 -30.24
C TYR A 1020 18.59 0.54 -29.02
N ARG A 1021 19.53 0.89 -28.13
CA ARG A 1021 19.77 0.19 -26.86
C ARG A 1021 19.10 0.98 -25.74
N TYR A 1022 18.11 0.37 -25.08
CA TYR A 1022 17.49 0.96 -23.90
C TYR A 1022 18.41 0.77 -22.68
N THR A 1023 18.86 1.87 -22.11
CA THR A 1023 19.84 1.91 -21.01
C THR A 1023 19.28 2.64 -19.79
N VAL A 1024 20.01 2.62 -18.67
CA VAL A 1024 19.63 3.39 -17.48
C VAL A 1024 19.51 4.89 -17.72
N ALA A 1025 20.17 5.45 -18.73
CA ALA A 1025 20.02 6.86 -19.08
C ALA A 1025 18.63 7.15 -19.67
N HIS A 1026 18.04 6.20 -20.40
CA HIS A 1026 16.69 6.31 -20.94
C HIS A 1026 15.64 6.22 -19.82
N TRP A 1027 15.80 5.26 -18.90
CA TRP A 1027 14.94 5.16 -17.72
C TRP A 1027 15.04 6.43 -16.87
N ALA A 1028 16.24 6.99 -16.70
CA ALA A 1028 16.45 8.17 -15.88
C ALA A 1028 15.72 9.43 -16.40
N LEU A 1029 15.39 9.50 -17.69
CA LEU A 1029 14.57 10.59 -18.24
C LEU A 1029 13.12 10.56 -17.72
N THR A 1030 12.66 9.43 -17.19
CA THR A 1030 11.28 9.22 -16.77
C THR A 1030 11.04 9.53 -15.29
N GLU A 1031 12.08 9.81 -14.51
CA GLU A 1031 11.99 10.09 -13.08
C GLU A 1031 12.60 11.46 -12.74
N ALA A 1032 11.85 12.31 -12.05
CA ALA A 1032 12.30 13.66 -11.74
C ALA A 1032 13.50 13.70 -10.78
N ARG A 1033 13.79 12.61 -10.05
CA ARG A 1033 14.98 12.53 -9.18
C ARG A 1033 16.29 12.64 -9.94
N PHE A 1034 16.30 12.31 -11.24
CA PHE A 1034 17.52 12.37 -12.06
C PHE A 1034 17.64 13.65 -12.89
N ARG A 1035 16.69 14.59 -12.80
CA ARG A 1035 16.63 15.81 -13.65
C ARG A 1035 17.90 16.66 -13.67
N LYS A 1036 18.74 16.57 -12.64
CA LYS A 1036 20.01 17.31 -12.55
C LYS A 1036 21.14 16.68 -13.38
N HIS A 1037 20.98 15.43 -13.80
CA HIS A 1037 21.96 14.68 -14.58
C HIS A 1037 21.70 14.72 -16.09
N VAL A 1038 20.61 15.38 -16.51
CA VAL A 1038 20.16 15.46 -17.90
C VAL A 1038 19.84 16.90 -18.26
N LYS A 1039 20.17 17.34 -19.46
CA LYS A 1039 19.78 18.64 -20.01
C LYS A 1039 19.29 18.47 -21.44
N GLU A 1040 18.08 18.92 -21.71
CA GLU A 1040 17.55 18.98 -23.08
C GLU A 1040 18.41 19.93 -23.91
N ILE A 1041 18.80 19.48 -25.10
CA ILE A 1041 19.65 20.20 -26.06
C ILE A 1041 19.05 20.08 -27.46
N LYS A 1042 19.49 20.95 -28.38
CA LYS A 1042 19.09 20.84 -29.79
C LYS A 1042 19.83 19.72 -30.49
N GLU A 1043 19.31 19.26 -31.62
CA GLU A 1043 19.96 18.22 -32.43
C GLU A 1043 21.34 18.67 -32.92
N GLU A 1044 21.48 19.94 -33.33
CA GLU A 1044 22.76 20.48 -33.80
C GLU A 1044 23.82 20.48 -32.70
N GLU A 1045 23.42 20.81 -31.46
CA GLU A 1045 24.29 20.76 -30.27
C GLU A 1045 24.66 19.31 -29.93
N ALA A 1046 23.74 18.35 -30.12
CA ALA A 1046 24.00 16.94 -29.88
C ALA A 1046 25.10 16.39 -30.82
N MET A 1047 25.21 16.91 -32.05
CA MET A 1047 26.26 16.50 -33.00
C MET A 1047 27.67 16.94 -32.58
N GLU A 1048 27.79 17.89 -31.65
CA GLU A 1048 29.08 18.29 -31.06
C GLU A 1048 29.51 17.37 -29.89
N PHE A 1049 28.62 16.48 -29.43
CA PHE A 1049 28.84 15.58 -28.30
C PHE A 1049 29.01 14.13 -28.75
N ILE A 1050 29.54 13.30 -27.86
CA ILE A 1050 29.75 11.87 -28.14
C ILE A 1050 28.44 11.13 -27.85
N HIS A 1051 28.01 10.26 -28.76
CA HIS A 1051 26.83 9.43 -28.52
C HIS A 1051 27.07 8.52 -27.30
N PHE A 1052 26.11 8.44 -26.38
CA PHE A 1052 26.26 7.74 -25.10
C PHE A 1052 26.74 6.29 -25.23
N ASP A 1053 26.16 5.53 -26.16
CA ASP A 1053 26.57 4.14 -26.41
C ASP A 1053 28.05 4.02 -26.81
N ASP A 1054 28.56 4.98 -27.58
CA ASP A 1054 29.95 4.95 -28.04
C ASP A 1054 30.90 5.22 -26.87
N VAL A 1055 30.54 6.14 -25.99
CA VAL A 1055 31.26 6.35 -24.72
C VAL A 1055 31.30 5.06 -23.90
N LEU A 1056 30.18 4.33 -23.79
CA LEU A 1056 30.14 3.08 -23.03
C LEU A 1056 31.07 2.02 -23.61
N LEU A 1057 31.24 1.94 -24.93
CA LEU A 1057 32.15 1.01 -25.59
C LEU A 1057 33.62 1.32 -25.26
N CYS A 1058 33.96 2.59 -25.08
CA CYS A 1058 35.31 3.06 -24.76
C CYS A 1058 35.68 2.97 -23.27
N VAL A 1059 34.71 2.78 -22.37
CA VAL A 1059 34.94 2.77 -20.91
C VAL A 1059 34.80 1.35 -20.36
N THR A 1060 35.76 0.90 -19.54
CA THR A 1060 35.68 -0.34 -18.76
C THR A 1060 35.56 -0.04 -17.27
N GLN A 1061 35.20 -1.04 -16.45
CA GLN A 1061 35.21 -0.87 -15.00
C GLN A 1061 36.63 -0.58 -14.47
N ASP A 1062 37.66 -1.18 -15.05
CA ASP A 1062 39.06 -0.92 -14.67
C ASP A 1062 39.43 0.56 -14.83
N ASP A 1063 38.94 1.18 -15.91
CA ASP A 1063 39.12 2.60 -16.17
C ASP A 1063 38.44 3.49 -15.12
N VAL A 1064 37.27 3.06 -14.61
CA VAL A 1064 36.56 3.75 -13.51
C VAL A 1064 37.34 3.63 -12.21
N THR A 1065 37.78 2.42 -11.85
CA THR A 1065 38.56 2.14 -10.64
C THR A 1065 39.85 2.95 -10.58
N HIS A 1066 40.58 3.02 -11.69
CA HIS A 1066 41.83 3.79 -11.81
C HIS A 1066 41.60 5.28 -12.15
N ARG A 1067 40.35 5.75 -12.16
CA ARG A 1067 39.97 7.14 -12.43
C ARG A 1067 40.46 7.69 -13.78
N ARG A 1068 40.71 6.80 -14.77
CA ARG A 1068 41.12 7.19 -16.12
C ARG A 1068 40.04 7.96 -16.88
N VAL A 1069 38.78 7.81 -16.46
CA VAL A 1069 37.63 8.57 -16.98
C VAL A 1069 37.74 10.09 -16.80
N PHE A 1070 38.65 10.57 -15.95
CA PHE A 1070 38.94 11.99 -15.76
C PHE A 1070 40.15 12.49 -16.56
N ASP A 1071 40.96 11.58 -17.11
CA ASP A 1071 42.16 11.90 -17.87
C ASP A 1071 41.80 12.14 -19.34
N ALA A 1072 41.97 13.37 -19.81
CA ALA A 1072 41.65 13.78 -21.18
C ALA A 1072 42.52 13.10 -22.26
N SER A 1073 43.66 12.51 -21.87
CA SER A 1073 44.55 11.80 -22.78
C SER A 1073 44.19 10.31 -22.97
N HIS A 1074 43.33 9.76 -22.11
CA HIS A 1074 42.97 8.36 -22.13
C HIS A 1074 41.71 8.10 -22.97
N ARG A 1075 41.63 6.96 -23.68
CA ARG A 1075 40.45 6.59 -24.51
C ARG A 1075 39.12 6.54 -23.75
N SER A 1076 39.17 6.39 -22.43
CA SER A 1076 38.00 6.29 -21.56
C SER A 1076 37.58 7.64 -20.97
N HIS A 1077 38.20 8.75 -21.39
CA HIS A 1077 37.82 10.08 -20.93
C HIS A 1077 36.33 10.32 -21.13
N VAL A 1078 35.65 10.79 -20.07
CA VAL A 1078 34.25 11.17 -20.14
C VAL A 1078 34.12 12.66 -19.84
N PRO A 1079 33.88 13.53 -20.84
CA PRO A 1079 33.58 14.93 -20.58
C PRO A 1079 32.24 15.06 -19.83
N ASN A 1080 32.19 15.93 -18.83
CA ASN A 1080 30.94 16.14 -18.07
C ASN A 1080 29.93 16.91 -18.94
N PHE A 1081 28.74 16.34 -19.16
CA PHE A 1081 27.77 16.85 -20.14
C PHE A 1081 28.30 16.90 -21.58
N GLY A 1082 29.34 16.12 -21.92
CA GLY A 1082 29.84 15.98 -23.30
C GLY A 1082 29.41 14.68 -23.98
N ALA A 1083 28.48 13.94 -23.37
CA ALA A 1083 27.82 12.79 -23.98
C ALA A 1083 26.33 13.08 -24.12
N TYR A 1084 25.68 12.52 -25.15
CA TYR A 1084 24.25 12.70 -25.38
C TYR A 1084 23.50 11.39 -25.62
N ILE A 1085 22.23 11.39 -25.25
CA ILE A 1085 21.23 10.38 -25.66
C ILE A 1085 20.13 11.06 -26.47
N LYS A 1086 19.45 10.28 -27.30
CA LYS A 1086 18.19 10.68 -27.90
C LYS A 1086 17.07 9.80 -27.36
N ALA A 1087 15.88 10.36 -27.19
CA ALA A 1087 14.72 9.63 -26.68
C ALA A 1087 13.43 10.18 -27.31
N GLU A 1088 12.43 9.32 -27.43
CA GLU A 1088 11.10 9.71 -27.87
C GLU A 1088 10.27 10.11 -26.65
N ILE A 1089 9.89 11.38 -26.56
CA ILE A 1089 9.05 11.92 -25.48
C ILE A 1089 7.79 12.52 -26.11
N SER A 1090 6.65 11.95 -25.75
CA SER A 1090 5.33 12.35 -26.28
C SER A 1090 5.30 12.33 -27.82
N GLY A 1091 5.84 11.25 -28.43
CA GLY A 1091 5.87 11.05 -29.87
C GLY A 1091 6.85 11.94 -30.64
N LYS A 1092 7.72 12.69 -29.93
CA LYS A 1092 8.74 13.55 -30.54
C LYS A 1092 10.14 13.11 -30.13
N MET A 1093 11.04 13.02 -31.10
CA MET A 1093 12.45 12.81 -30.82
C MET A 1093 13.05 14.05 -30.17
N ARG A 1094 13.76 13.83 -29.05
CA ARG A 1094 14.45 14.85 -28.28
C ARG A 1094 15.85 14.38 -27.91
N PHE A 1095 16.75 15.34 -27.74
CA PHE A 1095 18.16 15.09 -27.45
C PHE A 1095 18.51 15.62 -26.06
N PHE A 1096 19.32 14.86 -25.32
CA PHE A 1096 19.69 15.19 -23.95
C PHE A 1096 21.19 15.00 -23.75
N SER A 1097 21.89 16.04 -23.32
CA SER A 1097 23.23 15.86 -22.75
C SER A 1097 23.13 15.25 -21.36
N VAL A 1098 24.06 14.34 -21.04
CA VAL A 1098 24.07 13.61 -19.77
C VAL A 1098 25.36 13.86 -18.99
N SER A 1099 25.24 13.96 -17.67
CA SER A 1099 26.40 14.13 -16.79
C SER A 1099 27.39 12.96 -16.90
N ARG A 1100 28.66 13.19 -16.56
CA ARG A 1100 29.66 12.11 -16.43
C ARG A 1100 29.18 10.98 -15.52
N GLN A 1101 28.50 11.33 -14.42
CA GLN A 1101 27.99 10.38 -13.45
C GLN A 1101 26.96 9.40 -14.05
N MET A 1102 26.18 9.83 -15.05
CA MET A 1102 25.27 8.95 -15.79
C MET A 1102 26.01 7.86 -16.56
N VAL A 1103 27.14 8.21 -17.18
CA VAL A 1103 27.99 7.24 -17.89
C VAL A 1103 28.55 6.23 -16.90
N LEU A 1104 29.06 6.69 -15.75
CA LEU A 1104 29.59 5.80 -14.71
C LEU A 1104 28.51 4.86 -14.16
N PHE A 1105 27.30 5.36 -13.94
CA PHE A 1105 26.15 4.55 -13.53
C PHE A 1105 25.85 3.44 -14.55
N ALA A 1106 25.85 3.75 -15.84
CA ALA A 1106 25.63 2.75 -16.88
C ALA A 1106 26.77 1.72 -16.98
N VAL A 1107 28.03 2.13 -16.81
CA VAL A 1107 29.18 1.21 -16.76
C VAL A 1107 29.04 0.24 -15.58
N GLU A 1108 28.63 0.75 -14.42
CA GLU A 1108 28.40 -0.01 -13.20
C GLU A 1108 27.28 -1.04 -13.38
N ARG A 1109 26.12 -0.62 -13.90
CA ARG A 1109 24.99 -1.55 -14.16
C ARG A 1109 25.30 -2.60 -15.22
N ARG A 1110 26.04 -2.23 -16.27
CA ARG A 1110 26.52 -3.19 -17.27
C ARG A 1110 27.44 -4.25 -16.65
N LYS A 1111 28.33 -3.86 -15.73
CA LYS A 1111 29.18 -4.80 -14.99
C LYS A 1111 28.33 -5.78 -14.19
N ALA A 1112 27.37 -5.29 -13.40
CA ALA A 1112 26.47 -6.14 -12.61
C ALA A 1112 25.71 -7.15 -13.51
N TRP A 1113 25.18 -6.69 -14.64
CA TRP A 1113 24.48 -7.57 -15.59
C TRP A 1113 25.40 -8.66 -16.20
N ARG A 1114 26.63 -8.30 -16.60
CA ARG A 1114 27.63 -9.26 -17.08
C ARG A 1114 27.99 -10.32 -16.03
N MET A 1115 28.05 -9.95 -14.75
CA MET A 1115 28.27 -10.89 -13.66
C MET A 1115 27.12 -11.89 -13.50
N LEU A 1116 25.87 -11.42 -13.58
CA LEU A 1116 24.68 -12.29 -13.57
C LEU A 1116 24.66 -13.25 -14.75
N GLN A 1117 24.94 -12.75 -15.96
CA GLN A 1117 25.05 -13.59 -17.16
C GLN A 1117 26.11 -14.69 -16.99
N SER A 1118 27.29 -14.33 -16.47
CA SER A 1118 28.34 -15.30 -16.20
C SER A 1118 27.91 -16.38 -15.20
N LYS A 1119 27.22 -16.01 -14.12
CA LYS A 1119 26.70 -16.98 -13.13
C LYS A 1119 25.69 -17.94 -13.76
N ALA A 1120 24.84 -17.45 -14.66
CA ALA A 1120 23.84 -18.23 -15.37
C ALA A 1120 24.36 -18.95 -16.63
N GLY A 1121 25.67 -18.90 -16.92
CA GLY A 1121 26.24 -19.54 -18.11
C GLY A 1121 25.87 -18.88 -19.44
N VAL A 1122 25.45 -17.61 -19.44
CA VAL A 1122 25.08 -16.87 -20.64
C VAL A 1122 26.31 -16.14 -21.20
N ASP A 1123 26.75 -16.47 -22.43
CA ASP A 1123 27.84 -15.76 -23.11
C ASP A 1123 27.38 -14.37 -23.58
N ASN A 1124 28.05 -13.32 -23.10
CA ASN A 1124 27.75 -11.94 -23.49
C ASN A 1124 28.62 -11.54 -24.70
N LYS A 1125 27.95 -11.34 -25.84
CA LYS A 1125 28.60 -11.01 -27.11
C LYS A 1125 29.23 -9.61 -27.10
N ASP A 1126 28.57 -8.64 -26.45
CA ASP A 1126 29.07 -7.27 -26.35
C ASP A 1126 30.37 -7.21 -25.55
N TYR A 1127 30.47 -7.99 -24.48
CA TYR A 1127 31.68 -8.07 -23.67
C TYR A 1127 32.87 -8.58 -24.47
N ARG A 1128 32.69 -9.66 -25.25
CA ARG A 1128 33.76 -10.22 -26.08
C ARG A 1128 34.20 -9.25 -27.16
N ALA A 1129 33.25 -8.65 -27.88
CA ALA A 1129 33.54 -7.67 -28.93
C ALA A 1129 34.24 -6.43 -28.37
N GLN A 1130 33.72 -5.89 -27.25
CA GLN A 1130 34.33 -4.74 -26.58
C GLN A 1130 35.77 -5.05 -26.14
N ARG A 1131 36.02 -6.23 -25.56
CA ARG A 1131 37.35 -6.61 -25.08
C ARG A 1131 38.37 -6.67 -26.22
N GLU A 1132 38.00 -7.20 -27.38
CA GLU A 1132 38.90 -7.25 -28.55
C GLU A 1132 39.12 -5.86 -29.16
N LEU A 1133 38.07 -5.03 -29.26
CA LEU A 1133 38.19 -3.64 -29.70
C LEU A 1133 39.16 -2.86 -28.81
N ILE A 1134 38.94 -2.90 -27.49
CA ILE A 1134 39.77 -2.21 -26.51
C ILE A 1134 41.22 -2.70 -26.57
N LYS A 1135 41.44 -4.02 -26.70
CA LYS A 1135 42.79 -4.59 -26.86
C LYS A 1135 43.49 -4.06 -28.12
N LYS A 1136 42.77 -3.88 -29.24
CA LYS A 1136 43.32 -3.29 -30.47
C LYS A 1136 43.69 -1.83 -30.28
N VAL A 1137 42.89 -1.06 -29.55
CA VAL A 1137 43.21 0.35 -29.21
C VAL A 1137 44.42 0.42 -28.27
N ASP A 1138 44.42 -0.34 -27.17
CA ASP A 1138 45.47 -0.30 -26.15
C ASP A 1138 46.82 -0.84 -26.67
N SER A 1139 46.81 -1.65 -27.73
CA SER A 1139 48.03 -2.12 -28.43
C SER A 1139 48.50 -1.21 -29.56
N GLY A 1140 47.83 -0.07 -29.80
CA GLY A 1140 48.17 0.87 -30.87
C GLY A 1140 47.79 0.39 -32.28
N LYS A 1141 47.04 -0.70 -32.43
CA LYS A 1141 46.50 -1.14 -33.74
C LYS A 1141 45.40 -0.21 -34.24
N ILE A 1142 44.75 0.50 -33.33
CA ILE A 1142 43.76 1.55 -33.60
C ILE A 1142 44.19 2.77 -32.79
N GLU A 1143 44.49 3.88 -33.45
CA GLU A 1143 44.85 5.14 -32.80
C GLU A 1143 43.65 5.72 -32.04
N ILE A 1144 43.84 6.27 -30.83
CA ILE A 1144 42.76 6.84 -30.01
C ILE A 1144 42.03 7.97 -30.76
N SER A 1145 42.76 8.79 -31.52
CA SER A 1145 42.20 9.85 -32.36
C SER A 1145 41.31 9.32 -33.48
N SER A 1146 41.52 8.07 -33.92
CA SER A 1146 40.72 7.39 -34.95
C SER A 1146 39.51 6.63 -34.38
N LEU A 1147 39.45 6.44 -33.06
CA LEU A 1147 38.36 5.75 -32.38
C LEU A 1147 37.10 6.61 -32.30
N LEU A 1148 37.27 7.92 -32.01
CA LEU A 1148 36.18 8.89 -31.93
C LEU A 1148 35.56 9.10 -33.32
N GLY A 1149 34.25 8.86 -33.44
CA GLY A 1149 33.51 8.93 -34.70
C GLY A 1149 33.41 7.62 -35.49
N ARG A 1150 34.19 6.58 -35.14
CA ARG A 1150 34.13 5.24 -35.75
C ARG A 1150 33.91 4.10 -34.76
N THR A 1151 33.66 4.42 -33.48
CA THR A 1151 33.57 3.43 -32.39
C THR A 1151 32.54 2.34 -32.69
N ARG A 1152 31.35 2.72 -33.19
CA ARG A 1152 30.27 1.78 -33.50
C ARG A 1152 30.61 0.87 -34.69
N GLU A 1153 31.16 1.43 -35.78
CA GLU A 1153 31.63 0.67 -36.94
C GLU A 1153 32.66 -0.40 -36.54
N LEU A 1154 33.67 0.01 -35.76
CA LEU A 1154 34.73 -0.88 -35.29
C LEU A 1154 34.20 -1.95 -34.34
N PHE A 1155 33.29 -1.60 -33.44
CA PHE A 1155 32.66 -2.54 -32.53
C PHE A 1155 31.79 -3.57 -33.28
N ASP A 1156 30.98 -3.12 -34.23
CA ASP A 1156 30.11 -4.01 -35.01
C ASP A 1156 30.95 -4.98 -35.85
N ALA A 1157 32.12 -4.57 -36.35
CA ALA A 1157 33.07 -5.47 -37.01
C ALA A 1157 33.59 -6.58 -36.06
N GLU A 1158 33.93 -6.25 -34.81
CA GLU A 1158 34.29 -7.27 -33.82
C GLU A 1158 33.11 -8.18 -33.47
N LEU A 1159 31.90 -7.64 -33.44
CA LEU A 1159 30.69 -8.39 -33.14
C LEU A 1159 30.33 -9.37 -34.26
N GLU A 1160 30.45 -8.96 -35.53
CA GLU A 1160 30.29 -9.84 -36.69
C GLU A 1160 31.36 -10.93 -36.72
N ALA A 1161 32.60 -10.64 -36.31
CA ALA A 1161 33.66 -11.63 -36.21
C ALA A 1161 33.43 -12.70 -35.13
N LEU A 1162 32.44 -12.51 -34.24
CA LEU A 1162 32.00 -13.48 -33.24
C LEU A 1162 30.83 -14.35 -33.70
N LYS A 1163 30.21 -14.05 -34.85
CA LYS A 1163 29.20 -14.90 -35.48
C LYS A 1163 29.86 -16.06 -36.22
#